data_AF-A0A081KBN2-F1
#
_entry.id   AF-A0A081KBN2-F1
#
_cell.length_a   1.000
_cell.length_b   1.000
_cell.length_c   1.000
_cell.angle_alpha   90.00
_cell.angle_beta   90.00
_cell.angle_gamma   90.00
#
_symmetry.space_group_name_H-M   'P 1'
#
loop_
_entity.id
_entity.type
_entity.pdbx_description
1 polymer ?
#
loop_
_entity_poly.entity_id
_entity_poly.type
_entity_poly.pdbx_seq_one_letter_code
_entity_poly.pdbx_strand_id
1 'polypeptide(L)'
;MPSKKQQSVRSSVFGCLVASTEAAYFNGLRRANDGFLKAIIRYSRFKEIHIFAPQPLLPDLKSGWEYFLQHYGSDKSIHFLPAHELSKYFSKIKYEVFHQGDPWIGRLTALRDAYCQEPFPVTGRAHTLSTDSNMSNTRDLLLSPLKSCDAILCSSKAQKKVMMRLLSAASSSISDHIGVAIPYKGSVVKLPLGIEPDECFTGSTEDAREGLDVKQGQFVILTLGRVSPAYKMDLNPVLLVMNDLVEGYGYRNIKWVVAGAGDAASPAVQTLLKQAYDLNLEGCIRFELDIDDDRKNKWLSACDMVLTLSDNIQESFGLVPLEAMVNGKAVVLSDWNGYSELVEDGVSGCLIETMSTDFDQLARPLGSLLTDHAHLLQSQGTAVNLSQCSEKIHQLIQNPQLLLSIGEQGKQRVFQCYQWESIVDEYHQLVNGLNKDAAQISRLNNRPVGIPYHQIFEHYPAYQLEESKNLKTTDRGVRMLLRAEQYYHYAEMESFLKPDLIDQVAQLCLSGCKVADLKARFPQDPTLLLNIIWMCKYQLLVHAENQPLRQPYNQKRWWPEEKRLPADIMLHLDCAEPHRFRLLEPLLSWLDTQLIGYHKQSENLELRSSLLTFFVSKMDEQLLQAIGWVGEMNNTQQYADILDYVFEQGGLLFLSTKFPLWYRLNRLRVVHALKDFKKLFSRFNRDLNDINQLFSDDWQKPVQGITRLDFPLSTSSCMIAIIGCDNGENLVYKNRDLGIEHQIIGFTEENSNIAGKLNQWLEGQPGLATIRILPGSFDGSYGFCEFIDNSNHEILDDKQVAVYYQRLGVIAGLSILLGLGDVHNRNIVSRNGVPFIVDVKAAFCPNVIKAFESELNDPQRAFCGADNSFQRTSLPSVLELFHFNSYKECLFQLINGELIEMPPVEENLVTNNWIRSSGSHSLSKSKPFLCGQYANAFEKGLASVFRAVVVHCDEWYLLLKNCKGMSVCHLQQYDRQFFWRQKVNLWTFHGFQEFSENRLRAYFSRVMNRLCQGEEEVQRWVEPEWFEPAAHLSDELVRSMLSGSISEFRREIGGSEVFSESFHRGSYRKVISDNYFSVDTLSKSICLVQDMAENPQKMECYLTFLTAVVKQWLLEKVVPGKNFPEALKYKLPE
;
A
#
# COMPACT_ATOMS: atom_id res chain seq x y z
N MET A 1 2.59 -12.68 65.86
CA MET A 1 4.01 -13.10 65.71
C MET A 1 4.15 -14.46 66.37
N PRO A 2 4.79 -15.45 65.71
CA PRO A 2 6.22 -15.40 65.47
C PRO A 2 6.62 -15.40 64.00
N SER A 3 7.77 -14.79 63.80
CA SER A 3 8.54 -14.56 62.58
C SER A 3 8.62 -15.76 61.62
N LYS A 4 8.20 -15.55 60.38
CA LYS A 4 8.87 -16.17 59.22
C LYS A 4 9.60 -15.09 58.45
N LYS A 5 10.91 -15.22 58.46
CA LYS A 5 11.91 -14.47 57.70
C LYS A 5 11.36 -14.05 56.33
N GLN A 6 11.41 -12.75 56.05
CA GLN A 6 11.50 -12.26 54.67
C GLN A 6 12.73 -12.91 54.03
N GLN A 7 12.52 -14.03 53.34
CA GLN A 7 13.43 -14.45 52.28
C GLN A 7 13.35 -13.35 51.22
N SER A 8 14.51 -12.80 50.85
CA SER A 8 14.64 -11.92 49.69
C SER A 8 13.90 -12.59 48.52
N VAL A 9 12.89 -11.91 47.99
CA VAL A 9 12.12 -12.35 46.82
C VAL A 9 13.10 -12.41 45.65
N ARG A 10 13.72 -13.58 45.43
CA ARG A 10 14.46 -13.86 44.19
C ARG A 10 13.47 -13.74 43.05
N SER A 11 13.80 -12.94 42.04
CA SER A 11 13.02 -12.77 40.83
C SER A 11 12.83 -14.13 40.15
N SER A 12 11.59 -14.58 40.05
CA SER A 12 11.21 -15.85 39.41
C SER A 12 10.90 -15.56 37.94
N VAL A 13 11.95 -15.50 37.12
CA VAL A 13 11.88 -15.13 35.70
C VAL A 13 12.06 -16.35 34.81
N PHE A 14 11.08 -16.65 33.96
CA PHE A 14 11.17 -17.66 32.92
C PHE A 14 11.51 -16.98 31.58
N GLY A 15 12.53 -17.49 30.89
CA GLY A 15 12.85 -17.05 29.53
C GLY A 15 12.55 -18.14 28.53
N CYS A 16 12.12 -17.78 27.31
CA CYS A 16 11.97 -18.71 26.22
C CYS A 16 12.38 -18.10 24.88
N LEU A 17 13.02 -18.89 24.03
CA LEU A 17 13.25 -18.56 22.62
C LEU A 17 12.28 -19.36 21.74
N VAL A 18 11.40 -18.66 21.03
CA VAL A 18 10.49 -19.23 20.04
C VAL A 18 11.21 -19.27 18.69
N ALA A 19 11.79 -20.43 18.34
CA ALA A 19 12.71 -20.57 17.22
C ALA A 19 12.06 -20.98 15.87
N SER A 20 10.78 -21.38 15.83
CA SER A 20 10.15 -21.90 14.61
C SER A 20 9.41 -20.82 13.82
N THR A 21 9.90 -20.51 12.61
CA THR A 21 9.36 -19.51 11.67
C THR A 21 8.63 -20.11 10.45
N GLU A 22 8.39 -21.42 10.39
CA GLU A 22 7.64 -22.00 9.27
C GLU A 22 6.14 -21.69 9.39
N ALA A 23 5.67 -20.77 8.54
CA ALA A 23 4.29 -20.31 8.45
C ALA A 23 3.36 -21.25 7.64
N ALA A 24 3.76 -22.48 7.33
CA ALA A 24 2.98 -23.36 6.45
C ALA A 24 2.55 -24.68 7.17
N TYR A 25 1.23 -24.81 7.37
CA TYR A 25 0.46 -26.00 7.76
C TYR A 25 0.53 -26.50 9.21
N PHE A 26 -0.53 -27.20 9.64
CA PHE A 26 -0.65 -27.91 10.93
C PHE A 26 0.66 -28.65 11.26
N ASN A 27 1.40 -28.11 12.21
CA ASN A 27 2.69 -28.64 12.66
C ASN A 27 2.58 -29.03 14.14
N GLY A 28 2.66 -30.33 14.43
CA GLY A 28 2.60 -30.88 15.79
C GLY A 28 3.69 -30.33 16.70
N LEU A 29 4.86 -29.98 16.16
CA LEU A 29 5.97 -29.33 16.89
C LEU A 29 5.54 -27.97 17.45
N ARG A 30 4.91 -27.14 16.61
CA ARG A 30 4.43 -25.81 17.00
C ARG A 30 3.35 -25.93 18.07
N ARG A 31 2.39 -26.84 17.91
CA ARG A 31 1.34 -27.07 18.92
C ARG A 31 1.91 -27.54 20.25
N ALA A 32 2.88 -28.44 20.24
CA ALA A 32 3.54 -28.91 21.45
C ALA A 32 4.29 -27.78 22.19
N ASN A 33 5.00 -26.92 21.44
CA ASN A 33 5.69 -25.76 22.02
C ASN A 33 4.71 -24.68 22.51
N ASP A 34 3.67 -24.37 21.73
CA ASP A 34 2.61 -23.41 22.09
C ASP A 34 1.86 -23.87 23.35
N GLY A 35 1.43 -25.13 23.39
CA GLY A 35 0.76 -25.74 24.54
C GLY A 35 1.63 -25.72 25.79
N PHE A 36 2.92 -26.04 25.69
CA PHE A 36 3.84 -25.95 26.82
C PHE A 36 3.99 -24.52 27.34
N LEU A 37 4.16 -23.53 26.46
CA LEU A 37 4.33 -22.13 26.88
C LEU A 37 3.04 -21.54 27.48
N LYS A 38 1.88 -21.86 26.91
CA LYS A 38 0.58 -21.52 27.48
C LYS A 38 0.38 -22.17 28.85
N ALA A 39 0.77 -23.43 29.01
CA ALA A 39 0.75 -24.12 30.30
C ALA A 39 1.67 -23.45 31.34
N ILE A 40 2.86 -23.01 30.93
CA ILE A 40 3.74 -22.21 31.79
C ILE A 40 3.05 -20.89 32.18
N ILE A 41 2.44 -20.17 31.26
CA ILE A 41 1.71 -18.93 31.60
C ILE A 41 0.57 -19.20 32.58
N ARG A 42 -0.22 -20.26 32.39
CA ARG A 42 -1.41 -20.54 33.21
C ARG A 42 -1.05 -21.12 34.59
N TYR A 43 -0.24 -22.18 34.62
CA TYR A 43 -0.06 -23.02 35.81
C TYR A 43 1.25 -22.78 36.56
N SER A 44 2.23 -22.11 35.95
CA SER A 44 3.53 -21.93 36.60
C SER A 44 3.48 -20.89 37.71
N ARG A 45 4.46 -20.99 38.60
CA ARG A 45 4.72 -20.05 39.69
C ARG A 45 5.69 -18.92 39.30
N PHE A 46 6.07 -18.83 38.02
CA PHE A 46 6.93 -17.74 37.53
C PHE A 46 6.16 -16.42 37.55
N LYS A 47 6.77 -15.36 38.08
CA LYS A 47 6.15 -14.02 38.16
C LYS A 47 6.37 -13.18 36.91
N GLU A 48 7.44 -13.48 36.18
CA GLU A 48 7.86 -12.74 35.00
C GLU A 48 8.25 -13.72 33.89
N ILE A 49 7.75 -13.48 32.68
CA ILE A 49 7.90 -14.37 31.52
C ILE A 49 8.42 -13.55 30.35
N HIS A 50 9.58 -13.93 29.81
CA HIS A 50 10.21 -13.28 28.67
C HIS A 50 10.14 -14.22 27.46
N ILE A 51 9.44 -13.78 26.42
CA ILE A 51 9.25 -14.54 25.19
C ILE A 51 10.04 -13.83 24.10
N PHE A 52 11.12 -14.46 23.64
CA PHE A 52 11.97 -13.96 22.58
C PHE A 52 11.57 -14.57 21.24
N ALA A 53 11.37 -13.71 20.24
CA ALA A 53 11.07 -14.11 18.86
C ALA A 53 11.69 -13.11 17.86
N PRO A 54 11.81 -13.47 16.56
CA PRO A 54 12.12 -12.51 15.51
C PRO A 54 11.15 -11.31 15.54
N GLN A 55 11.67 -10.10 15.36
CA GLN A 55 10.90 -8.84 15.44
C GLN A 55 9.60 -8.87 14.61
N PRO A 56 9.58 -9.37 13.36
CA PRO A 56 8.36 -9.40 12.55
C PRO A 56 7.24 -10.30 13.11
N LEU A 57 7.59 -11.29 13.93
CA LEU A 57 6.62 -12.26 14.48
C LEU A 57 6.00 -11.81 15.80
N LEU A 58 6.56 -10.78 16.46
CA LEU A 58 6.07 -10.33 17.77
C LEU A 58 4.62 -9.82 17.73
N PRO A 59 4.16 -9.04 16.72
CA PRO A 59 2.77 -8.60 16.66
C PRO A 59 1.78 -9.75 16.55
N ASP A 60 2.03 -10.70 15.64
CA ASP A 60 1.16 -11.86 15.39
C ASP A 60 1.11 -12.81 16.59
N LEU A 61 2.26 -13.00 17.26
CA LEU A 61 2.34 -13.81 18.45
C LEU A 61 1.60 -13.15 19.63
N LYS A 62 1.69 -11.82 19.75
CA LYS A 62 0.98 -11.06 20.78
C LYS A 62 -0.54 -11.06 20.56
N SER A 63 -0.98 -10.81 19.33
CA SER A 63 -2.41 -10.81 18.99
C SER A 63 -3.02 -12.20 19.09
N GLY A 64 -2.32 -13.23 18.59
CA GLY A 64 -2.77 -14.62 18.65
C GLY A 64 -2.90 -15.16 20.08
N TRP A 65 -2.18 -14.59 21.04
CA TRP A 65 -2.27 -14.97 22.46
C TRP A 65 -3.11 -14.00 23.30
N GLU A 66 -3.59 -12.88 22.75
CA GLU A 66 -4.22 -11.80 23.52
C GLU A 66 -5.39 -12.30 24.39
N TYR A 67 -6.31 -13.06 23.81
CA TYR A 67 -7.44 -13.65 24.53
C TYR A 67 -6.97 -14.57 25.67
N PHE A 68 -5.99 -15.44 25.41
CA PHE A 68 -5.44 -16.35 26.41
C PHE A 68 -4.74 -15.60 27.55
N LEU A 69 -3.97 -14.55 27.24
CA LEU A 69 -3.27 -13.73 28.23
C LEU A 69 -4.23 -12.93 29.11
N GLN A 70 -5.34 -12.43 28.56
CA GLN A 70 -6.38 -11.75 29.34
C GLN A 70 -7.00 -12.69 30.39
N HIS A 71 -7.18 -13.98 30.05
CA HIS A 71 -7.79 -14.96 30.93
C HIS A 71 -6.81 -15.57 31.94
N TYR A 72 -5.57 -15.89 31.52
CA TYR A 72 -4.63 -16.69 32.30
C TYR A 72 -3.27 -16.04 32.58
N GLY A 73 -2.99 -14.86 32.03
CA GLY A 73 -1.70 -14.17 32.17
C GLY A 73 -1.70 -12.99 33.14
N SER A 74 -2.85 -12.60 33.71
CA SER A 74 -3.02 -11.36 34.48
C SER A 74 -2.25 -11.30 35.80
N ASP A 75 -1.85 -12.45 36.34
CA ASP A 75 -1.05 -12.58 37.55
C ASP A 75 0.48 -12.49 37.29
N LYS A 76 0.90 -12.35 36.02
CA LYS A 76 2.30 -12.41 35.58
C LYS A 76 2.69 -11.20 34.72
N SER A 77 3.95 -10.79 34.79
CA SER A 77 4.52 -9.79 33.87
C SER A 77 5.06 -10.49 32.62
N ILE A 78 4.42 -10.29 31.47
CA ILE A 78 4.74 -11.01 30.23
C ILE A 78 5.33 -10.03 29.21
N HIS A 79 6.55 -10.32 28.75
CA HIS A 79 7.31 -9.47 27.84
C HIS A 79 7.59 -10.18 26.53
N PHE A 80 7.12 -9.60 25.43
CA PHE A 80 7.45 -10.01 24.07
C PHE A 80 8.64 -9.20 23.58
N LEU A 81 9.77 -9.86 23.39
CA LEU A 81 11.07 -9.21 23.20
C LEU A 81 11.74 -9.67 21.90
N PRO A 82 12.45 -8.77 21.19
CA PRO A 82 13.20 -9.16 20.01
C PRO A 82 14.37 -10.10 20.33
N ALA A 83 14.50 -11.18 19.56
CA ALA A 83 15.59 -12.14 19.73
C ALA A 83 17.00 -11.52 19.58
N HIS A 84 17.16 -10.44 18.79
CA HIS A 84 18.46 -9.77 18.64
C HIS A 84 18.93 -9.06 19.94
N GLU A 85 18.04 -8.85 20.92
CA GLU A 85 18.37 -8.28 22.22
C GLU A 85 18.77 -9.32 23.30
N LEU A 86 18.76 -10.62 22.97
CA LEU A 86 19.06 -11.68 23.95
C LEU A 86 20.34 -11.45 24.76
N SER A 87 21.44 -11.03 24.11
CA SER A 87 22.72 -10.76 24.78
C SER A 87 22.61 -9.66 25.84
N LYS A 88 21.91 -8.58 25.51
CA LYS A 88 21.63 -7.46 26.43
C LYS A 88 20.81 -7.94 27.63
N TYR A 89 19.80 -8.78 27.44
CA TYR A 89 18.99 -9.31 28.54
C TYR A 89 19.76 -10.32 29.40
N PHE A 90 20.55 -11.20 28.81
CA PHE A 90 21.40 -12.15 29.55
C PHE A 90 22.42 -11.42 30.44
N SER A 91 22.91 -10.26 30.02
CA SER A 91 23.83 -9.43 30.82
C SER A 91 23.20 -8.72 32.03
N LYS A 92 21.86 -8.65 32.09
CA LYS A 92 21.12 -7.85 33.07
C LYS A 92 20.20 -8.66 33.98
N ILE A 93 19.67 -9.77 33.48
CA ILE A 93 18.62 -10.54 34.15
C ILE A 93 19.13 -11.92 34.51
N LYS A 94 18.86 -12.32 35.76
CA LYS A 94 19.04 -13.70 36.20
C LYS A 94 17.73 -14.46 35.99
N TYR A 95 17.74 -15.37 35.02
CA TYR A 95 16.63 -16.29 34.79
C TYR A 95 16.62 -17.43 35.82
N GLU A 96 15.43 -17.92 36.17
CA GLU A 96 15.27 -19.14 36.95
C GLU A 96 15.41 -20.37 36.06
N VAL A 97 14.96 -20.27 34.81
CA VAL A 97 15.23 -21.22 33.73
C VAL A 97 15.03 -20.51 32.40
N PHE A 98 15.79 -20.92 31.39
CA PHE A 98 15.56 -20.49 30.01
C PHE A 98 15.27 -21.70 29.12
N HIS A 99 14.13 -21.67 28.43
CA HIS A 99 13.63 -22.78 27.63
C HIS A 99 13.85 -22.57 26.13
N GLN A 100 14.16 -23.65 25.41
CA GLN A 100 14.19 -23.72 23.96
C GLN A 100 13.25 -24.83 23.50
N GLY A 101 12.44 -24.55 22.47
CA GLY A 101 11.44 -25.49 21.95
C GLY A 101 11.99 -26.70 21.19
N ASP A 102 13.30 -26.92 21.20
CA ASP A 102 14.01 -28.04 20.58
C ASP A 102 15.16 -28.53 21.50
N PRO A 103 15.73 -29.73 21.29
CA PRO A 103 16.73 -30.28 22.20
C PRO A 103 18.15 -29.71 21.99
N TRP A 104 18.37 -28.87 20.97
CA TRP A 104 19.68 -28.42 20.50
C TRP A 104 20.12 -27.11 21.17
N ILE A 105 20.21 -27.12 22.51
CA ILE A 105 20.45 -25.94 23.36
C ILE A 105 21.89 -25.40 23.35
N GLY A 106 22.78 -25.95 22.51
CA GLY A 106 24.22 -25.62 22.51
C GLY A 106 24.52 -24.14 22.23
N ARG A 107 23.82 -23.53 21.26
CA ARG A 107 24.00 -22.11 20.92
C ARG A 107 23.49 -21.19 22.02
N LEU A 108 22.35 -21.52 22.61
CA LEU A 108 21.75 -20.76 23.70
C LEU A 108 22.60 -20.82 24.98
N THR A 109 23.16 -22.00 25.30
CA THR A 109 24.09 -22.15 26.42
C THR A 109 25.41 -21.40 26.20
N ALA A 110 25.89 -21.31 24.95
CA ALA A 110 27.04 -20.47 24.61
C ALA A 110 26.73 -18.97 24.79
N LEU A 111 25.53 -18.53 24.39
CA LEU A 111 25.08 -17.15 24.61
C LEU A 111 24.94 -16.84 26.10
N ARG A 112 24.37 -17.76 26.89
CA ARG A 112 24.34 -17.66 28.36
C ARG A 112 25.75 -17.48 28.90
N ASP A 113 26.67 -18.38 28.58
CA ASP A 113 28.03 -18.37 29.10
C ASP A 113 28.83 -17.11 28.76
N ALA A 114 28.54 -16.47 27.62
CA ALA A 114 29.24 -15.27 27.18
C ALA A 114 28.75 -13.98 27.86
N TYR A 115 27.47 -13.93 28.25
CA TYR A 115 26.84 -12.68 28.69
C TYR A 115 26.25 -12.74 30.11
N CYS A 116 25.95 -13.91 30.67
CA CYS A 116 25.31 -13.99 31.98
C CYS A 116 26.25 -13.60 33.13
N GLN A 117 25.69 -13.02 34.19
CA GLN A 117 26.43 -12.74 35.42
C GLN A 117 26.47 -13.96 36.36
N GLU A 118 25.34 -14.67 36.45
CA GLU A 118 25.20 -15.89 37.24
C GLU A 118 24.61 -17.01 36.36
N PRO A 119 25.10 -18.25 36.47
CA PRO A 119 24.59 -19.37 35.69
C PRO A 119 23.15 -19.70 36.07
N PHE A 120 22.32 -19.96 35.06
CA PHE A 120 20.95 -20.44 35.20
C PHE A 120 20.71 -21.66 34.30
N PRO A 121 19.79 -22.58 34.68
CA PRO A 121 19.42 -23.74 33.88
C PRO A 121 18.93 -23.38 32.47
N VAL A 122 19.37 -24.13 31.46
CA VAL A 122 18.79 -24.12 30.11
C VAL A 122 18.10 -25.45 29.85
N THR A 123 16.84 -25.42 29.44
CA THR A 123 16.06 -26.61 29.11
C THR A 123 15.72 -26.65 27.62
N GLY A 124 15.86 -27.81 26.98
CA GLY A 124 15.46 -28.04 25.60
C GLY A 124 14.44 -29.18 25.49
N ARG A 125 13.50 -29.12 24.56
CA ARG A 125 12.48 -30.18 24.40
C ARG A 125 12.72 -31.03 23.16
N ALA A 126 12.84 -32.34 23.34
CA ALA A 126 12.91 -33.29 22.23
C ALA A 126 11.50 -33.56 21.67
N HIS A 127 11.36 -33.50 20.35
CA HIS A 127 10.11 -33.79 19.63
C HIS A 127 10.31 -34.95 18.65
N THR A 128 11.09 -34.74 17.59
CA THR A 128 11.50 -35.81 16.67
C THR A 128 13.00 -36.02 16.77
N LEU A 129 13.44 -37.27 16.89
CA LEU A 129 14.87 -37.65 16.98
C LEU A 129 15.34 -38.53 15.82
N SER A 130 14.46 -38.87 14.87
CA SER A 130 14.69 -39.87 13.82
C SER A 130 15.40 -39.38 12.54
N THR A 131 15.84 -38.12 12.46
CA THR A 131 16.55 -37.60 11.27
C THR A 131 18.07 -37.74 11.41
N ASP A 132 18.78 -38.09 10.33
CA ASP A 132 20.24 -38.32 10.38
C ASP A 132 21.04 -37.04 10.73
N SER A 133 20.53 -35.86 10.40
CA SER A 133 21.08 -34.56 10.83
C SER A 133 21.20 -34.44 12.37
N ASN A 134 20.38 -35.17 13.12
CA ASN A 134 20.43 -35.18 14.58
C ASN A 134 21.72 -35.79 15.12
N MET A 135 22.38 -36.68 14.38
CA MET A 135 23.66 -37.22 14.83
C MET A 135 24.76 -36.17 14.85
N SER A 136 24.80 -35.30 13.84
CA SER A 136 25.69 -34.13 13.84
C SER A 136 25.33 -33.16 14.96
N ASN A 137 24.05 -32.83 15.14
CA ASN A 137 23.61 -31.95 16.23
C ASN A 137 23.90 -32.52 17.62
N THR A 138 23.87 -33.85 17.78
CA THR A 138 24.22 -34.53 19.03
C THR A 138 25.71 -34.42 19.34
N ARG A 139 26.58 -34.49 18.31
CA ARG A 139 28.01 -34.20 18.46
C ARG A 139 28.23 -32.74 18.88
N ASP A 140 27.51 -31.80 18.26
CA ASP A 140 27.58 -30.39 18.62
C ASP A 140 27.12 -30.12 20.06
N LEU A 141 26.07 -30.82 20.53
CA LEU A 141 25.67 -30.80 21.94
C LEU A 141 26.81 -31.26 22.86
N LEU A 142 27.48 -32.38 22.56
CA LEU A 142 28.61 -32.87 23.39
C LEU A 142 29.77 -31.87 23.47
N LEU A 143 29.98 -31.08 22.41
CA LEU A 143 31.05 -30.08 22.32
C LEU A 143 30.64 -28.69 22.84
N SER A 144 29.35 -28.45 23.05
CA SER A 144 28.80 -27.18 23.54
C SER A 144 29.09 -26.97 25.04
N PRO A 145 29.04 -25.73 25.54
CA PRO A 145 29.34 -25.41 26.94
C PRO A 145 28.19 -25.76 27.90
N LEU A 146 27.59 -26.95 27.75
CA LEU A 146 26.58 -27.44 28.68
C LEU A 146 27.17 -27.66 30.08
N LYS A 147 26.31 -27.46 31.05
CA LYS A 147 26.60 -27.63 32.47
C LYS A 147 25.65 -28.67 33.08
N SER A 148 25.96 -29.13 34.29
CA SER A 148 25.14 -30.11 35.02
C SER A 148 23.71 -29.63 35.28
N CYS A 149 23.48 -28.32 35.30
CA CYS A 149 22.17 -27.70 35.46
C CYS A 149 21.34 -27.61 34.16
N ASP A 150 21.82 -28.13 33.03
CA ASP A 150 21.10 -28.11 31.76
C ASP A 150 20.35 -29.44 31.53
N ALA A 151 19.20 -29.41 30.86
CA ALA A 151 18.36 -30.58 30.70
C ALA A 151 17.67 -30.68 29.33
N ILE A 152 17.55 -31.90 28.81
CA ILE A 152 16.74 -32.24 27.64
C ILE A 152 15.50 -33.00 28.09
N LEU A 153 14.33 -32.45 27.77
CA LEU A 153 13.01 -32.94 28.14
C LEU A 153 12.49 -33.87 27.04
N CYS A 154 12.24 -35.13 27.39
CA CYS A 154 11.68 -36.15 26.49
C CYS A 154 10.24 -36.49 26.88
N SER A 155 9.33 -36.60 25.92
CA SER A 155 7.90 -36.82 26.14
C SER A 155 7.56 -38.25 26.61
N SER A 156 8.37 -39.25 26.27
CA SER A 156 8.15 -40.66 26.59
C SER A 156 9.42 -41.36 27.08
N LYS A 157 9.28 -42.53 27.73
CA LYS A 157 10.43 -43.37 28.10
C LYS A 157 11.13 -43.88 26.85
N ALA A 158 10.37 -44.21 25.80
CA ALA A 158 10.90 -44.57 24.49
C ALA A 158 11.81 -43.46 23.91
N GLN A 159 11.33 -42.21 23.85
CA GLN A 159 12.09 -41.08 23.31
C GLN A 159 13.35 -40.79 24.16
N LYS A 160 13.24 -40.86 25.50
CA LYS A 160 14.41 -40.74 26.40
C LYS A 160 15.48 -41.80 26.10
N LYS A 161 15.08 -43.05 25.86
CA LYS A 161 15.99 -44.15 25.51
C LYS A 161 16.69 -43.89 24.18
N VAL A 162 15.97 -43.37 23.18
CA VAL A 162 16.55 -42.96 21.89
C VAL A 162 17.58 -41.85 22.09
N MET A 163 17.24 -40.77 22.80
CA MET A 163 18.17 -39.65 23.03
C MET A 163 19.46 -40.09 23.74
N MET A 164 19.34 -40.94 24.77
CA MET A 164 20.50 -41.49 25.46
C MET A 164 21.38 -42.36 24.54
N ARG A 165 20.77 -43.14 23.64
CA ARG A 165 21.51 -43.92 22.64
C ARG A 165 22.21 -43.03 21.63
N LEU A 166 21.57 -41.96 21.17
CA LEU A 166 22.17 -40.97 20.27
C LEU A 166 23.39 -40.31 20.94
N LEU A 167 23.26 -39.85 22.18
CA LEU A 167 24.36 -39.25 22.95
C LEU A 167 25.52 -40.23 23.15
N SER A 168 25.21 -41.50 23.47
CA SER A 168 26.22 -42.56 23.62
C SER A 168 26.94 -42.86 22.31
N ALA A 169 26.20 -42.95 21.20
CA ALA A 169 26.76 -43.19 19.87
C ALA A 169 27.65 -42.02 19.41
N ALA A 170 27.21 -40.77 19.64
CA ALA A 170 28.00 -39.59 19.33
C ALA A 170 29.29 -39.52 20.19
N SER A 171 29.19 -39.81 21.48
CA SER A 171 30.35 -39.86 22.40
C SER A 171 31.34 -40.94 21.99
N SER A 172 30.86 -42.14 21.67
CA SER A 172 31.71 -43.25 21.19
C SER A 172 32.40 -42.89 19.88
N SER A 173 31.64 -42.35 18.92
CA SER A 173 32.18 -41.93 17.62
C SER A 173 33.26 -40.84 17.74
N ILE A 174 33.12 -39.88 18.66
CA ILE A 174 34.16 -38.87 18.92
C ILE A 174 35.35 -39.50 19.63
N SER A 175 35.11 -40.39 20.59
CA SER A 175 36.15 -41.08 21.34
C SER A 175 37.02 -41.95 20.45
N ASP A 176 36.42 -42.68 19.51
CA ASP A 176 37.12 -43.52 18.53
C ASP A 176 37.99 -42.70 17.58
N HIS A 177 37.56 -41.48 17.24
CA HIS A 177 38.27 -40.62 16.31
C HIS A 177 39.37 -39.77 16.96
N ILE A 178 39.12 -39.24 18.17
CA ILE A 178 40.00 -38.28 18.87
C ILE A 178 40.80 -38.95 20.00
N GLY A 179 40.41 -40.15 20.45
CA GLY A 179 41.05 -40.88 21.55
C GLY A 179 40.66 -40.36 22.95
N VAL A 180 39.66 -39.49 23.06
CA VAL A 180 39.22 -38.89 24.34
C VAL A 180 37.73 -39.08 24.54
N ALA A 181 37.35 -39.64 25.69
CA ALA A 181 35.96 -39.76 26.11
C ALA A 181 35.35 -38.39 26.40
N ILE A 182 34.34 -37.97 25.62
CA ILE A 182 33.59 -36.73 25.84
C ILE A 182 32.20 -37.09 26.40
N PRO A 183 31.98 -37.02 27.73
CA PRO A 183 30.68 -37.32 28.30
C PRO A 183 29.70 -36.18 28.07
N TYR A 184 28.42 -36.53 27.92
CA TYR A 184 27.34 -35.55 27.97
C TYR A 184 27.25 -34.95 29.39
N LYS A 185 27.28 -33.62 29.48
CA LYS A 185 27.32 -32.89 30.76
C LYS A 185 25.95 -32.50 31.31
N GLY A 186 24.91 -32.50 30.49
CA GLY A 186 23.54 -32.20 30.92
C GLY A 186 22.79 -33.43 31.41
N SER A 187 21.50 -33.26 31.68
CA SER A 187 20.58 -34.34 32.03
C SER A 187 19.58 -34.64 30.89
N VAL A 188 19.05 -35.87 30.85
CA VAL A 188 17.95 -36.27 29.96
C VAL A 188 16.80 -36.79 30.81
N VAL A 189 15.68 -36.08 30.80
CA VAL A 189 14.57 -36.27 31.74
C VAL A 189 13.28 -36.61 30.99
N LYS A 190 12.48 -37.54 31.53
CA LYS A 190 11.13 -37.77 31.01
C LYS A 190 10.23 -36.68 31.57
N LEU A 191 9.61 -35.90 30.71
CA LEU A 191 8.56 -34.94 31.04
C LEU A 191 7.53 -34.97 29.89
N PRO A 192 6.36 -35.60 30.09
CA PRO A 192 5.37 -35.76 29.03
C PRO A 192 4.85 -34.42 28.51
N LEU A 193 4.18 -34.46 27.35
CA LEU A 193 3.32 -33.36 26.94
C LEU A 193 1.97 -33.48 27.65
N GLY A 194 1.31 -32.35 27.85
CA GLY A 194 -0.02 -32.30 28.44
C GLY A 194 -1.09 -31.94 27.42
N ILE A 195 -2.32 -32.06 27.88
CA ILE A 195 -3.51 -31.56 27.21
C ILE A 195 -4.32 -30.69 28.18
N GLU A 196 -5.04 -29.72 27.63
CA GLU A 196 -6.00 -28.90 28.37
C GLU A 196 -7.40 -29.54 28.25
N PRO A 197 -7.97 -30.09 29.33
CA PRO A 197 -9.24 -30.80 29.24
C PRO A 197 -10.45 -29.89 28.97
N ASP A 198 -10.32 -28.59 29.23
CA ASP A 198 -11.36 -27.58 29.03
C ASP A 198 -11.55 -27.21 27.54
N GLU A 199 -10.61 -27.56 26.66
CA GLU A 199 -10.67 -27.27 25.20
C GLU A 199 -11.51 -28.31 24.43
N CYS A 200 -12.69 -28.67 24.95
CA CYS A 200 -13.63 -29.59 24.31
C CYS A 200 -14.78 -28.84 23.61
N PHE A 201 -15.43 -29.51 22.65
CA PHE A 201 -16.70 -29.02 22.12
C PHE A 201 -17.75 -28.98 23.25
N THR A 202 -18.45 -27.85 23.39
CA THR A 202 -19.39 -27.61 24.51
C THR A 202 -20.81 -28.10 24.24
N GLY A 203 -21.14 -28.49 23.00
CA GLY A 203 -22.46 -29.03 22.63
C GLY A 203 -22.56 -30.55 22.79
N SER A 204 -23.71 -31.11 22.44
CA SER A 204 -23.93 -32.57 22.47
C SER A 204 -23.26 -33.28 21.28
N THR A 205 -23.11 -34.60 21.35
CA THR A 205 -22.61 -35.39 20.21
C THR A 205 -23.56 -35.27 19.02
N GLU A 206 -24.86 -35.15 19.28
CA GLU A 206 -25.90 -34.94 18.29
C GLU A 206 -25.72 -33.60 17.56
N ASP A 207 -25.46 -32.52 18.29
CA ASP A 207 -25.19 -31.18 17.74
C ASP A 207 -23.91 -31.18 16.87
N ALA A 208 -22.87 -31.87 17.32
CA ALA A 208 -21.62 -32.00 16.58
C ALA A 208 -21.84 -32.76 15.27
N ARG A 209 -22.64 -33.84 15.30
CA ARG A 209 -23.01 -34.63 14.11
C ARG A 209 -23.86 -33.84 13.14
N GLU A 210 -24.84 -33.08 13.61
CA GLU A 210 -25.66 -32.20 12.77
C GLU A 210 -24.80 -31.12 12.09
N GLY A 211 -23.93 -30.43 12.86
CA GLY A 211 -23.03 -29.42 12.32
C GLY A 211 -21.97 -29.94 11.33
N LEU A 212 -21.78 -31.26 11.26
CA LEU A 212 -20.85 -31.92 10.33
C LEU A 212 -21.56 -32.72 9.22
N ASP A 213 -22.90 -32.72 9.17
CA ASP A 213 -23.70 -33.53 8.24
C ASP A 213 -23.39 -35.03 8.35
N VAL A 214 -23.38 -35.54 9.58
CA VAL A 214 -23.20 -36.96 9.92
C VAL A 214 -24.53 -37.55 10.40
N LYS A 215 -24.94 -38.69 9.83
CA LYS A 215 -26.19 -39.36 10.23
C LYS A 215 -26.07 -39.92 11.64
N GLN A 216 -27.06 -39.68 12.50
CA GLN A 216 -27.02 -40.08 13.91
C GLN A 216 -26.83 -41.59 14.16
N GLY A 217 -27.27 -42.46 13.26
CA GLY A 217 -27.09 -43.92 13.39
C GLY A 217 -25.81 -44.47 12.78
N GLN A 218 -24.96 -43.63 12.18
CA GLN A 218 -23.73 -44.06 11.49
C GLN A 218 -22.57 -44.20 12.47
N PHE A 219 -21.81 -45.28 12.35
CA PHE A 219 -20.60 -45.50 13.15
C PHE A 219 -19.40 -44.79 12.50
N VAL A 220 -18.80 -43.84 13.20
CA VAL A 220 -17.75 -42.96 12.68
C VAL A 220 -16.40 -43.29 13.31
N ILE A 221 -15.46 -43.72 12.47
CA ILE A 221 -14.05 -43.90 12.79
C ILE A 221 -13.29 -42.65 12.32
N LEU A 222 -12.65 -41.94 13.24
CA LEU A 222 -11.88 -40.74 12.94
C LEU A 222 -10.37 -41.04 12.93
N THR A 223 -9.69 -40.56 11.90
CA THR A 223 -8.24 -40.51 11.83
C THR A 223 -7.82 -39.05 11.67
N LEU A 224 -7.17 -38.50 12.70
CA LEU A 224 -6.84 -37.08 12.77
C LEU A 224 -5.33 -36.86 12.64
N GLY A 225 -4.89 -36.06 11.66
CA GLY A 225 -3.48 -35.74 11.44
C GLY A 225 -3.15 -35.34 10.00
N ARG A 226 -1.88 -35.06 9.73
CA ARG A 226 -1.41 -34.80 8.36
C ARG A 226 -1.46 -36.08 7.52
N VAL A 227 -1.95 -35.99 6.29
CA VAL A 227 -1.92 -37.12 5.34
C VAL A 227 -0.52 -37.21 4.72
N SER A 228 0.37 -37.99 5.35
CA SER A 228 1.74 -38.20 4.87
C SER A 228 2.28 -39.57 5.30
N PRO A 229 2.53 -40.50 4.36
CA PRO A 229 3.17 -41.78 4.67
C PRO A 229 4.59 -41.61 5.25
N ALA A 230 5.36 -40.67 4.71
CA ALA A 230 6.76 -40.47 5.12
C ALA A 230 6.93 -39.78 6.49
N TYR A 231 5.89 -39.09 6.99
CA TYR A 231 6.04 -38.23 8.18
C TYR A 231 4.93 -38.40 9.23
N LYS A 232 3.90 -39.20 8.97
CA LYS A 232 2.82 -39.42 9.93
C LYS A 232 2.45 -40.90 10.05
N MET A 233 1.82 -41.45 9.01
CA MET A 233 1.52 -42.87 8.90
C MET A 233 1.06 -43.22 7.50
N ASP A 234 1.26 -44.48 7.09
CA ASP A 234 0.59 -45.03 5.92
C ASP A 234 -0.91 -45.30 6.23
N LEU A 235 -1.79 -44.73 5.41
CA LEU A 235 -3.24 -44.90 5.56
C LEU A 235 -3.81 -46.03 4.70
N ASN A 236 -3.05 -46.59 3.75
CA ASN A 236 -3.54 -47.72 2.95
C ASN A 236 -3.89 -48.95 3.80
N PRO A 237 -3.15 -49.30 4.88
CA PRO A 237 -3.55 -50.38 5.78
C PRO A 237 -4.91 -50.15 6.46
N VAL A 238 -5.27 -48.90 6.76
CA VAL A 238 -6.59 -48.57 7.33
C VAL A 238 -7.70 -48.82 6.31
N LEU A 239 -7.45 -48.58 5.02
CA LEU A 239 -8.40 -48.91 3.95
C LEU A 239 -8.70 -50.41 3.89
N LEU A 240 -7.69 -51.26 4.10
CA LEU A 240 -7.87 -52.72 4.18
C LEU A 240 -8.71 -53.14 5.39
N VAL A 241 -8.48 -52.51 6.55
CA VAL A 241 -9.33 -52.70 7.74
C VAL A 241 -10.77 -52.28 7.45
N MET A 242 -10.98 -51.17 6.73
CA MET A 242 -12.32 -50.76 6.29
C MET A 242 -12.96 -51.77 5.33
N ASN A 243 -12.18 -52.38 4.44
CA ASN A 243 -12.67 -53.44 3.57
C ASN A 243 -13.12 -54.67 4.36
N ASP A 244 -12.32 -55.13 5.33
CA ASP A 244 -12.67 -56.24 6.21
C ASP A 244 -13.97 -55.97 6.98
N LEU A 245 -14.17 -54.73 7.45
CA LEU A 245 -15.39 -54.34 8.17
C LEU A 245 -16.63 -54.33 7.25
N VAL A 246 -16.50 -53.83 6.02
CA VAL A 246 -17.64 -53.70 5.08
C VAL A 246 -17.97 -55.03 4.39
N GLU A 247 -16.98 -55.72 3.83
CA GLU A 247 -17.16 -56.97 3.08
C GLU A 247 -17.07 -58.21 3.97
N GLY A 248 -16.10 -58.26 4.87
CA GLY A 248 -15.87 -59.42 5.75
C GLY A 248 -16.89 -59.54 6.88
N TYR A 249 -17.11 -58.47 7.63
CA TYR A 249 -18.07 -58.42 8.75
C TYR A 249 -19.46 -57.88 8.36
N GLY A 250 -19.62 -57.32 7.16
CA GLY A 250 -20.93 -56.94 6.61
C GLY A 250 -21.48 -55.57 7.07
N TYR A 251 -20.66 -54.68 7.61
CA TYR A 251 -21.12 -53.37 8.08
C TYR A 251 -21.41 -52.40 6.92
N ARG A 252 -22.65 -51.93 6.82
CA ARG A 252 -23.10 -50.99 5.77
C ARG A 252 -23.22 -49.53 6.23
N ASN A 253 -23.25 -49.28 7.53
CA ASN A 253 -23.44 -47.95 8.12
C ASN A 253 -22.22 -47.47 8.91
N ILE A 254 -21.04 -47.63 8.30
CA ILE A 254 -19.75 -47.20 8.86
C ILE A 254 -19.18 -46.09 7.98
N LYS A 255 -18.52 -45.11 8.61
CA LYS A 255 -17.79 -44.03 7.93
C LYS A 255 -16.39 -43.92 8.51
N TRP A 256 -15.40 -43.91 7.64
CA TRP A 256 -14.03 -43.50 7.97
C TRP A 256 -13.81 -42.05 7.56
N VAL A 257 -13.42 -41.22 8.52
CA VAL A 257 -13.15 -39.80 8.31
C VAL A 257 -11.66 -39.56 8.51
N VAL A 258 -10.98 -39.10 7.46
CA VAL A 258 -9.59 -38.65 7.50
C VAL A 258 -9.60 -37.12 7.56
N ALA A 259 -9.21 -36.57 8.70
CA ALA A 259 -9.29 -35.14 8.97
C ALA A 259 -7.92 -34.56 9.37
N GLY A 260 -7.58 -33.37 8.89
CA GLY A 260 -6.30 -32.70 9.18
C GLY A 260 -5.66 -32.13 7.93
N ALA A 261 -4.38 -31.75 7.97
CA ALA A 261 -3.73 -31.12 6.82
C ALA A 261 -3.39 -32.13 5.71
N GLY A 262 -3.87 -31.87 4.50
CA GLY A 262 -3.47 -32.61 3.30
C GLY A 262 -3.74 -31.80 2.04
N ASP A 263 -3.19 -32.26 0.92
CA ASP A 263 -3.50 -31.73 -0.40
C ASP A 263 -4.25 -32.80 -1.19
N ALA A 264 -5.43 -32.46 -1.69
CA ALA A 264 -6.23 -33.36 -2.52
C ALA A 264 -5.45 -33.82 -3.77
N ALA A 265 -4.57 -32.98 -4.32
CA ALA A 265 -3.72 -33.30 -5.46
C ALA A 265 -2.48 -34.13 -5.09
N SER A 266 -2.21 -34.36 -3.81
CA SER A 266 -1.02 -35.12 -3.39
C SER A 266 -1.09 -36.58 -3.86
N PRO A 267 0.06 -37.18 -4.27
CA PRO A 267 0.10 -38.58 -4.66
C PRO A 267 -0.45 -39.54 -3.59
N ALA A 268 -0.28 -39.22 -2.30
CA ALA A 268 -0.78 -40.02 -1.19
C ALA A 268 -2.33 -40.06 -1.16
N VAL A 269 -3.00 -38.91 -1.29
CA VAL A 269 -4.47 -38.85 -1.34
C VAL A 269 -5.01 -39.46 -2.62
N GLN A 270 -4.38 -39.20 -3.77
CA GLN A 270 -4.79 -39.78 -5.06
C GLN A 270 -4.69 -41.31 -5.07
N THR A 271 -3.63 -41.86 -4.45
CA THR A 271 -3.47 -43.31 -4.30
C THR A 271 -4.56 -43.91 -3.41
N LEU A 272 -4.86 -43.26 -2.27
CA LEU A 272 -5.94 -43.70 -1.37
C LEU A 272 -7.31 -43.68 -2.06
N LEU A 273 -7.64 -42.62 -2.80
CA LEU A 273 -8.90 -42.50 -3.53
C LEU A 273 -9.03 -43.58 -4.60
N LYS A 274 -7.96 -43.85 -5.34
CA LYS A 274 -7.93 -44.90 -6.36
C LYS A 274 -8.17 -46.28 -5.74
N GLN A 275 -7.45 -46.61 -4.66
CA GLN A 275 -7.65 -47.89 -3.99
C GLN A 275 -9.05 -48.01 -3.36
N ALA A 276 -9.59 -46.91 -2.81
CA ALA A 276 -10.95 -46.91 -2.26
C ALA A 276 -11.99 -47.20 -3.34
N TYR A 277 -11.82 -46.65 -4.55
CA TYR A 277 -12.67 -46.95 -5.70
C TYR A 277 -12.52 -48.42 -6.14
N ASP A 278 -11.30 -48.92 -6.24
CA ASP A 278 -11.03 -50.32 -6.62
C ASP A 278 -11.65 -51.33 -5.62
N LEU A 279 -11.78 -50.95 -4.35
CA LEU A 279 -12.40 -51.74 -3.28
C LEU A 279 -13.90 -51.43 -3.05
N ASN A 280 -14.53 -50.56 -3.86
CA ASN A 280 -15.92 -50.10 -3.68
C ASN A 280 -16.22 -49.48 -2.29
N LEU A 281 -15.25 -48.76 -1.73
CA LEU A 281 -15.32 -48.12 -0.41
C LEU A 281 -15.53 -46.60 -0.50
N GLU A 282 -15.68 -46.01 -1.68
CA GLU A 282 -15.80 -44.56 -1.86
C GLU A 282 -16.97 -43.94 -1.06
N GLY A 283 -18.07 -44.68 -0.91
CA GLY A 283 -19.21 -44.27 -0.08
C GLY A 283 -18.92 -44.25 1.43
N CYS A 284 -17.93 -45.01 1.88
CA CYS A 284 -17.57 -45.19 3.29
C CYS A 284 -16.48 -44.23 3.77
N ILE A 285 -15.85 -43.45 2.90
CA ILE A 285 -14.71 -42.58 3.25
C ILE A 285 -15.08 -41.10 3.10
N ARG A 286 -14.53 -40.24 3.98
CA ARG A 286 -14.62 -38.78 3.88
C ARG A 286 -13.27 -38.16 4.19
N PHE A 287 -12.81 -37.28 3.32
CA PHE A 287 -11.59 -36.50 3.51
C PHE A 287 -11.94 -35.06 3.91
N GLU A 288 -11.36 -34.59 4.99
CA GLU A 288 -11.44 -33.21 5.47
C GLU A 288 -9.99 -32.67 5.57
N LEU A 289 -9.45 -32.24 4.42
CA LEU A 289 -8.01 -31.97 4.24
C LEU A 289 -7.56 -30.55 4.68
N ASP A 290 -8.51 -29.73 5.12
CA ASP A 290 -8.28 -28.43 5.74
C ASP A 290 -9.34 -28.21 6.82
N ILE A 291 -8.95 -28.23 8.09
CA ILE A 291 -9.85 -28.09 9.24
C ILE A 291 -9.25 -27.10 10.25
N ASP A 292 -10.08 -26.28 10.87
CA ASP A 292 -9.69 -25.44 12.00
C ASP A 292 -9.91 -26.17 13.35
N ASP A 293 -9.58 -25.52 14.47
CA ASP A 293 -9.72 -26.13 15.79
C ASP A 293 -11.19 -26.36 16.20
N ASP A 294 -12.13 -25.52 15.76
CA ASP A 294 -13.56 -25.73 16.03
C ASP A 294 -14.07 -26.99 15.33
N ARG A 295 -13.76 -27.14 14.03
CA ARG A 295 -14.15 -28.31 13.24
C ARG A 295 -13.42 -29.57 13.72
N LYS A 296 -12.16 -29.47 14.16
CA LYS A 296 -11.44 -30.56 14.84
C LYS A 296 -12.18 -31.02 16.10
N ASN A 297 -12.56 -30.09 16.97
CA ASN A 297 -13.26 -30.39 18.22
C ASN A 297 -14.66 -30.99 17.96
N LYS A 298 -15.37 -30.51 16.94
CA LYS A 298 -16.63 -31.13 16.48
C LYS A 298 -16.41 -32.57 16.00
N TRP A 299 -15.35 -32.84 15.23
CA TRP A 299 -15.06 -34.22 14.78
C TRP A 299 -14.71 -35.15 15.93
N LEU A 300 -13.87 -34.70 16.87
CA LEU A 300 -13.54 -35.43 18.09
C LEU A 300 -14.80 -35.71 18.94
N SER A 301 -15.77 -34.80 18.97
CA SER A 301 -17.05 -35.02 19.65
C SER A 301 -18.00 -35.94 18.87
N ALA A 302 -18.03 -35.84 17.54
CA ALA A 302 -18.98 -36.56 16.68
C ALA A 302 -18.60 -38.02 16.42
N CYS A 303 -17.31 -38.36 16.49
CA CYS A 303 -16.83 -39.72 16.24
C CYS A 303 -17.21 -40.71 17.35
N ASP A 304 -17.29 -42.00 17.01
CA ASP A 304 -17.46 -43.08 17.99
C ASP A 304 -16.10 -43.59 18.51
N MET A 305 -15.09 -43.56 17.64
CA MET A 305 -13.72 -43.94 18.00
C MET A 305 -12.68 -43.22 17.14
N VAL A 306 -11.45 -43.13 17.66
CA VAL A 306 -10.28 -42.64 16.93
C VAL A 306 -9.33 -43.79 16.62
N LEU A 307 -8.92 -43.91 15.36
CA LEU A 307 -8.00 -44.91 14.87
C LEU A 307 -6.71 -44.24 14.40
N THR A 308 -5.57 -44.64 14.94
CA THR A 308 -4.26 -44.13 14.53
C THR A 308 -3.23 -45.26 14.55
N LEU A 309 -2.93 -45.82 13.37
CA LEU A 309 -1.98 -46.92 13.19
C LEU A 309 -0.61 -46.35 12.79
N SER A 310 0.02 -45.61 13.70
CA SER A 310 1.35 -45.04 13.44
C SER A 310 2.38 -46.15 13.23
N ASP A 311 3.07 -46.10 12.10
CA ASP A 311 4.15 -46.99 11.66
C ASP A 311 5.48 -46.23 11.52
N ASN A 312 5.46 -44.92 11.78
CA ASN A 312 6.58 -44.02 11.48
C ASN A 312 7.42 -43.71 12.73
N ILE A 313 8.74 -43.89 12.62
CA ILE A 313 9.71 -43.64 13.70
C ILE A 313 9.79 -42.17 14.14
N GLN A 314 9.24 -41.24 13.37
CA GLN A 314 9.14 -39.81 13.71
C GLN A 314 8.16 -39.54 14.85
N GLU A 315 7.03 -40.24 14.87
CA GLU A 315 6.01 -40.07 15.90
C GLU A 315 6.60 -40.50 17.24
N SER A 316 6.51 -39.66 18.27
CA SER A 316 7.21 -39.90 19.55
C SER A 316 6.29 -39.85 20.76
N PHE A 317 5.07 -39.32 20.60
CA PHE A 317 4.12 -39.17 21.70
C PHE A 317 2.66 -39.30 21.26
N GLY A 318 2.19 -38.48 20.30
CA GLY A 318 0.78 -38.42 19.91
C GLY A 318 -0.10 -37.56 20.82
N LEU A 319 -0.38 -36.32 20.42
CA LEU A 319 -1.37 -35.47 21.10
C LEU A 319 -2.81 -35.86 20.77
N VAL A 320 -3.06 -36.28 19.54
CA VAL A 320 -4.40 -36.65 19.04
C VAL A 320 -5.08 -37.76 19.86
N PRO A 321 -4.40 -38.86 20.24
CA PRO A 321 -5.02 -39.84 21.12
C PRO A 321 -5.45 -39.26 22.47
N LEU A 322 -4.66 -38.35 23.06
CA LEU A 322 -5.06 -37.67 24.30
C LEU A 322 -6.27 -36.75 24.07
N GLU A 323 -6.30 -35.99 22.96
CA GLU A 323 -7.46 -35.16 22.58
C GLU A 323 -8.75 -36.00 22.46
N ALA A 324 -8.65 -37.20 21.88
CA ALA A 324 -9.77 -38.14 21.78
C ALA A 324 -10.21 -38.69 23.14
N MET A 325 -9.24 -39.09 23.98
CA MET A 325 -9.50 -39.63 25.31
C MET A 325 -10.16 -38.59 26.23
N VAL A 326 -9.79 -37.31 26.17
CA VAL A 326 -10.48 -36.23 26.92
C VAL A 326 -11.96 -36.16 26.55
N ASN A 327 -12.29 -36.34 25.27
CA ASN A 327 -13.66 -36.37 24.75
C ASN A 327 -14.39 -37.71 25.05
N GLY A 328 -13.80 -38.58 25.87
CA GLY A 328 -14.37 -39.89 26.23
C GLY A 328 -14.46 -40.84 25.04
N LYS A 329 -13.64 -40.65 24.00
CA LYS A 329 -13.64 -41.49 22.80
C LYS A 329 -12.65 -42.64 22.97
N ALA A 330 -13.07 -43.84 22.56
CA ALA A 330 -12.17 -44.97 22.52
C ALA A 330 -11.09 -44.74 21.45
N VAL A 331 -9.85 -45.10 21.79
CA VAL A 331 -8.70 -44.98 20.88
C VAL A 331 -8.17 -46.37 20.54
N VAL A 332 -7.95 -46.62 19.25
CA VAL A 332 -7.25 -47.81 18.74
C VAL A 332 -5.95 -47.34 18.12
N LEU A 333 -4.84 -47.77 18.71
CA LEU A 333 -3.50 -47.32 18.41
C LEU A 333 -2.62 -48.52 18.03
N SER A 334 -1.61 -48.33 17.20
CA SER A 334 -0.51 -49.29 17.13
C SER A 334 0.26 -49.31 18.47
N ASP A 335 0.85 -50.45 18.84
CA ASP A 335 1.76 -50.59 19.98
C ASP A 335 3.14 -49.94 19.75
N TRP A 336 3.14 -48.83 19.03
CA TRP A 336 4.31 -48.12 18.54
C TRP A 336 4.76 -47.07 19.56
N ASN A 337 5.98 -47.23 20.08
CA ASN A 337 6.71 -46.22 20.87
C ASN A 337 5.92 -45.45 21.95
N GLY A 338 5.82 -44.12 21.87
CA GLY A 338 5.10 -43.25 22.79
C GLY A 338 3.59 -43.50 22.85
N TYR A 339 2.97 -44.06 21.81
CA TYR A 339 1.54 -44.39 21.82
C TYR A 339 1.24 -45.51 22.83
N SER A 340 2.13 -46.51 22.91
CA SER A 340 2.01 -47.61 23.86
C SER A 340 2.06 -47.16 25.33
N GLU A 341 2.62 -45.97 25.63
CA GLU A 341 2.65 -45.39 26.97
C GLU A 341 1.37 -44.59 27.31
N LEU A 342 0.60 -44.16 26.31
CA LEU A 342 -0.59 -43.33 26.50
C LEU A 342 -1.75 -44.11 27.11
N VAL A 343 -1.89 -45.40 26.80
CA VAL A 343 -3.03 -46.24 27.18
C VAL A 343 -2.60 -47.57 27.79
N GLU A 344 -3.52 -48.22 28.49
CA GLU A 344 -3.43 -49.62 28.92
C GLU A 344 -4.35 -50.46 28.04
N ASP A 345 -3.78 -51.47 27.34
CA ASP A 345 -4.50 -52.25 26.34
C ASP A 345 -5.75 -52.94 26.92
N GLY A 346 -6.88 -52.74 26.23
CA GLY A 346 -8.20 -53.25 26.62
C GLY A 346 -8.86 -52.51 27.78
N VAL A 347 -8.18 -51.55 28.42
CA VAL A 347 -8.69 -50.80 29.58
C VAL A 347 -8.99 -49.35 29.21
N SER A 348 -7.96 -48.59 28.83
CA SER A 348 -8.06 -47.14 28.52
C SER A 348 -7.83 -46.83 27.03
N GLY A 349 -7.64 -47.87 26.23
CA GLY A 349 -7.49 -47.87 24.78
C GLY A 349 -7.15 -49.27 24.29
N CYS A 350 -7.04 -49.46 22.99
CA CYS A 350 -6.66 -50.73 22.39
C CYS A 350 -5.33 -50.58 21.64
N LEU A 351 -4.38 -51.48 21.89
CA LEU A 351 -3.11 -51.55 21.18
C LEU A 351 -3.13 -52.66 20.12
N ILE A 352 -2.65 -52.36 18.92
CA ILE A 352 -2.50 -53.30 17.80
C ILE A 352 -1.03 -53.61 17.64
N GLU A 353 -0.70 -54.91 17.60
CA GLU A 353 0.66 -55.40 17.53
C GLU A 353 1.36 -54.93 16.25
N THR A 354 2.61 -54.49 16.39
CA THR A 354 3.50 -54.11 15.30
C THR A 354 4.71 -55.04 15.22
N MET A 355 5.17 -55.28 14.00
CA MET A 355 6.41 -56.01 13.73
C MET A 355 7.27 -55.21 12.75
N SER A 356 8.59 -55.23 12.97
CA SER A 356 9.58 -54.64 12.07
C SER A 356 10.85 -55.49 12.10
N THR A 357 11.73 -55.28 11.12
CA THR A 357 13.06 -55.90 11.08
C THR A 357 14.14 -54.84 10.90
N ASP A 358 15.41 -55.24 10.97
CA ASP A 358 16.54 -54.36 10.76
C ASP A 358 16.69 -54.03 9.26
N PHE A 359 16.46 -52.76 8.92
CA PHE A 359 16.66 -52.21 7.59
C PHE A 359 17.86 -51.27 7.50
N ASP A 360 18.76 -51.25 8.49
CA ASP A 360 19.85 -50.27 8.56
C ASP A 360 20.72 -50.28 7.30
N GLN A 361 20.97 -51.44 6.69
CA GLN A 361 21.76 -51.53 5.46
C GLN A 361 21.16 -50.72 4.29
N LEU A 362 19.83 -50.58 4.25
CA LEU A 362 19.11 -49.82 3.22
C LEU A 362 18.78 -48.40 3.70
N ALA A 363 18.26 -48.28 4.92
CA ALA A 363 17.75 -47.03 5.46
C ALA A 363 18.86 -46.07 5.88
N ARG A 364 20.02 -46.55 6.36
CA ARG A 364 21.09 -45.67 6.84
C ARG A 364 21.81 -44.90 5.72
N PRO A 365 22.17 -45.51 4.57
CA PRO A 365 22.70 -44.76 3.44
C PRO A 365 21.68 -43.76 2.86
N LEU A 366 20.40 -44.15 2.84
CA LEU A 366 19.32 -43.25 2.40
C LEU A 366 19.09 -42.13 3.40
N GLY A 367 19.14 -42.39 4.70
CA GLY A 367 18.90 -41.38 5.74
C GLY A 367 19.85 -40.18 5.62
N SER A 368 21.07 -40.44 5.14
CA SER A 368 22.13 -39.44 5.05
C SER A 368 22.01 -38.54 3.82
N LEU A 369 21.24 -38.96 2.80
CA LEU A 369 21.10 -38.25 1.51
C LEU A 369 19.65 -37.89 1.16
N LEU A 370 18.69 -38.72 1.58
CA LEU A 370 17.27 -38.76 1.21
C LEU A 370 16.42 -39.17 2.44
N THR A 371 16.40 -38.32 3.47
CA THR A 371 15.72 -38.60 4.76
C THR A 371 14.26 -39.04 4.60
N ASP A 372 13.48 -38.40 3.73
CA ASP A 372 12.08 -38.73 3.47
C ASP A 372 11.92 -40.16 2.93
N HIS A 373 12.84 -40.59 2.06
CA HIS A 373 12.84 -41.94 1.51
C HIS A 373 13.22 -42.96 2.56
N ALA A 374 14.15 -42.62 3.47
CA ALA A 374 14.50 -43.47 4.59
C ALA A 374 13.34 -43.60 5.59
N HIS A 375 12.63 -42.51 5.90
CA HIS A 375 11.44 -42.55 6.76
C HIS A 375 10.30 -43.34 6.13
N LEU A 376 10.05 -43.14 4.83
CA LEU A 376 9.07 -43.94 4.10
C LEU A 376 9.48 -45.43 4.10
N LEU A 377 10.74 -45.77 3.83
CA LEU A 377 11.22 -47.14 3.86
C LEU A 377 11.04 -47.78 5.24
N GLN A 378 11.30 -47.03 6.31
CA GLN A 378 11.11 -47.51 7.69
C GLN A 378 9.62 -47.71 8.03
N SER A 379 8.74 -46.80 7.57
CA SER A 379 7.28 -46.98 7.70
C SER A 379 6.82 -48.21 6.92
N GLN A 380 7.21 -48.37 5.66
CA GLN A 380 6.86 -49.53 4.83
C GLN A 380 7.49 -50.84 5.33
N GLY A 381 8.57 -50.76 6.11
CA GLY A 381 9.20 -51.87 6.81
C GLY A 381 8.53 -52.26 8.14
N THR A 382 7.53 -51.49 8.58
CA THR A 382 6.78 -51.72 9.81
C THR A 382 5.38 -52.21 9.47
N ALA A 383 5.07 -53.45 9.86
CA ALA A 383 3.75 -54.02 9.64
C ALA A 383 2.90 -53.96 10.92
N VAL A 384 1.64 -53.57 10.77
CA VAL A 384 0.61 -53.57 11.81
C VAL A 384 -0.28 -54.81 11.62
N ASN A 385 -0.67 -55.49 12.70
CA ASN A 385 -1.56 -56.65 12.63
C ASN A 385 -3.01 -56.23 12.28
N LEU A 386 -3.32 -56.17 10.98
CA LEU A 386 -4.62 -55.69 10.49
C LEU A 386 -5.78 -56.61 10.87
N SER A 387 -5.58 -57.93 10.89
CA SER A 387 -6.62 -58.86 11.33
C SER A 387 -7.00 -58.63 12.79
N GLN A 388 -6.01 -58.42 13.67
CA GLN A 388 -6.26 -58.02 15.06
C GLN A 388 -6.98 -56.67 15.15
N CYS A 389 -6.64 -55.71 14.27
CA CYS A 389 -7.30 -54.41 14.21
C CYS A 389 -8.78 -54.55 13.83
N SER A 390 -9.07 -55.25 12.74
CA SER A 390 -10.43 -55.53 12.26
C SER A 390 -11.25 -56.26 13.33
N GLU A 391 -10.68 -57.27 13.99
CA GLU A 391 -11.34 -58.01 15.09
C GLU A 391 -11.64 -57.12 16.30
N LYS A 392 -10.68 -56.29 16.74
CA LYS A 392 -10.91 -55.36 17.86
C LYS A 392 -11.99 -54.33 17.52
N ILE A 393 -11.97 -53.75 16.32
CA ILE A 393 -13.00 -52.79 15.89
C ILE A 393 -14.38 -53.48 15.82
N HIS A 394 -14.45 -54.69 15.28
CA HIS A 394 -15.67 -55.49 15.25
C HIS A 394 -16.24 -55.74 16.66
N GLN A 395 -15.40 -56.12 17.63
CA GLN A 395 -15.81 -56.30 19.03
C GLN A 395 -16.36 -55.00 19.64
N LEU A 396 -15.73 -53.86 19.35
CA LEU A 396 -16.18 -52.55 19.84
C LEU A 396 -17.53 -52.14 19.23
N ILE A 397 -17.76 -52.42 17.94
CA ILE A 397 -19.05 -52.16 17.28
C ILE A 397 -20.16 -53.06 17.86
N GLN A 398 -19.86 -54.33 18.15
CA GLN A 398 -20.82 -55.27 18.73
C GLN A 398 -21.13 -55.01 20.21
N ASN A 399 -20.22 -54.37 20.94
CA ASN A 399 -20.36 -54.10 22.37
C ASN A 399 -20.24 -52.59 22.68
N PRO A 400 -21.33 -51.81 22.48
CA PRO A 400 -21.33 -50.38 22.79
C PRO A 400 -20.97 -50.04 24.24
N GLN A 401 -21.28 -50.93 25.20
CA GLN A 401 -20.91 -50.72 26.62
C GLN A 401 -19.39 -50.78 26.81
N LEU A 402 -18.72 -51.71 26.12
CA LEU A 402 -17.25 -51.81 26.15
C LEU A 402 -16.60 -50.58 25.50
N LEU A 403 -17.12 -50.12 24.36
CA LEU A 403 -16.65 -48.91 23.69
C LEU A 403 -16.71 -47.68 24.62
N LEU A 404 -17.85 -47.48 25.29
CA LEU A 404 -18.03 -46.38 26.25
C LEU A 404 -17.13 -46.54 27.48
N SER A 405 -17.01 -47.77 28.01
CA SER A 405 -16.15 -48.07 29.16
C SER A 405 -14.69 -47.74 28.87
N ILE A 406 -14.17 -48.12 27.70
CA ILE A 406 -12.80 -47.81 27.29
C ILE A 406 -12.60 -46.30 27.14
N GLY A 407 -13.58 -45.60 26.55
CA GLY A 407 -13.56 -44.15 26.42
C GLY A 407 -13.48 -43.43 27.77
N GLU A 408 -14.30 -43.83 28.75
CA GLU A 408 -14.31 -43.25 30.09
C GLU A 408 -13.02 -43.54 30.88
N GLN A 409 -12.50 -44.77 30.80
CA GLN A 409 -11.21 -45.11 31.42
C GLN A 409 -10.05 -44.35 30.75
N GLY A 410 -10.11 -44.17 29.43
CA GLY A 410 -9.20 -43.31 28.68
C GLY A 410 -9.21 -41.89 29.21
N LYS A 411 -10.40 -41.30 29.35
CA LYS A 411 -10.60 -39.98 29.94
C LYS A 411 -9.97 -39.87 31.33
N GLN A 412 -10.30 -40.79 32.25
CA GLN A 412 -9.75 -40.81 33.61
C GLN A 412 -8.22 -40.84 33.63
N ARG A 413 -7.60 -41.63 32.75
CA ARG A 413 -6.14 -41.70 32.63
C ARG A 413 -5.52 -40.37 32.21
N VAL A 414 -6.14 -39.64 31.28
CA VAL A 414 -5.66 -38.31 30.88
C VAL A 414 -5.66 -37.36 32.08
N PHE A 415 -6.78 -37.33 32.83
CA PHE A 415 -6.90 -36.50 34.03
C PHE A 415 -5.87 -36.85 35.11
N GLN A 416 -5.43 -38.11 35.19
CA GLN A 416 -4.45 -38.54 36.19
C GLN A 416 -2.99 -38.28 35.79
N CYS A 417 -2.66 -38.34 34.50
CA CYS A 417 -1.26 -38.44 34.04
C CYS A 417 -0.81 -37.36 33.05
N TYR A 418 -1.74 -36.69 32.37
CA TYR A 418 -1.43 -35.86 31.21
C TYR A 418 -2.06 -34.45 31.27
N GLN A 419 -2.48 -33.99 32.44
CA GLN A 419 -2.91 -32.60 32.63
C GLN A 419 -1.71 -31.66 32.69
N TRP A 420 -1.83 -30.51 32.02
CA TRP A 420 -0.78 -29.48 32.03
C TRP A 420 -0.43 -29.00 33.44
N GLU A 421 -1.41 -28.86 34.34
CA GLU A 421 -1.17 -28.44 35.72
C GLU A 421 -0.16 -29.35 36.44
N SER A 422 -0.39 -30.67 36.43
CA SER A 422 0.51 -31.65 37.06
C SER A 422 1.88 -31.71 36.38
N ILE A 423 1.93 -31.56 35.05
CA ILE A 423 3.20 -31.58 34.29
C ILE A 423 4.03 -30.32 34.57
N VAL A 424 3.40 -29.15 34.70
CA VAL A 424 4.09 -27.90 35.06
C VAL A 424 4.62 -27.97 36.49
N ASP A 425 3.91 -28.64 37.40
CA ASP A 425 4.45 -28.92 38.74
C ASP A 425 5.66 -29.84 38.73
N GLU A 426 5.64 -30.91 37.92
CA GLU A 426 6.80 -31.77 37.71
C GLU A 426 7.96 -31.00 37.07
N TYR A 427 7.67 -30.07 36.14
CA TYR A 427 8.65 -29.16 35.56
C TYR A 427 9.26 -28.22 36.61
N HIS A 428 8.48 -27.67 37.54
CA HIS A 428 9.02 -26.87 38.64
C HIS A 428 9.91 -27.69 39.58
N GLN A 429 9.55 -28.93 39.88
CA GLN A 429 10.40 -29.81 40.69
C GLN A 429 11.75 -30.06 39.98
N LEU A 430 11.72 -30.29 38.66
CA LEU A 430 12.92 -30.38 37.84
C LEU A 430 13.75 -29.10 37.88
N VAL A 431 13.15 -27.94 37.59
CA VAL A 431 13.83 -26.63 37.59
C VAL A 431 14.45 -26.31 38.95
N ASN A 432 13.79 -26.67 40.05
CA ASN A 432 14.35 -26.52 41.40
C ASN A 432 15.59 -27.41 41.61
N GLY A 433 15.58 -28.64 41.08
CA GLY A 433 16.76 -29.51 41.05
C GLY A 433 17.91 -28.89 40.25
N LEU A 434 17.63 -28.47 39.01
CA LEU A 434 18.62 -27.85 38.12
C LEU A 434 19.19 -26.55 38.71
N ASN A 435 18.40 -25.74 39.42
CA ASN A 435 18.88 -24.54 40.09
C ASN A 435 19.82 -24.85 41.27
N LYS A 436 19.63 -25.97 41.97
CA LYS A 436 20.60 -26.42 42.99
C LYS A 436 21.94 -26.75 42.35
N ASP A 437 21.92 -27.39 41.18
CA ASP A 437 23.13 -27.68 40.41
C ASP A 437 23.76 -26.39 39.86
N ALA A 438 22.94 -25.44 39.40
CA ALA A 438 23.41 -24.15 38.88
C ALA A 438 24.16 -23.34 39.95
N ALA A 439 23.68 -23.38 41.20
CA ALA A 439 24.32 -22.70 42.32
C ALA A 439 25.71 -23.28 42.69
N GLN A 440 26.05 -24.49 42.23
CA GLN A 440 27.35 -25.11 42.47
C GLN A 440 28.40 -24.76 41.38
N ILE A 441 27.99 -24.05 40.33
CA ILE A 441 28.85 -23.70 39.20
C ILE A 441 29.58 -22.39 39.49
N SER A 442 30.90 -22.49 39.68
CA SER A 442 31.75 -21.35 40.08
C SER A 442 32.50 -20.67 38.92
N ARG A 443 32.50 -21.25 37.70
CA ARG A 443 33.23 -20.71 36.54
C ARG A 443 32.34 -20.57 35.30
N LEU A 444 32.30 -19.35 34.77
CA LEU A 444 31.79 -19.03 33.44
C LEU A 444 32.97 -18.85 32.50
N ASN A 445 32.92 -19.52 31.35
CA ASN A 445 33.92 -19.35 30.31
C ASN A 445 33.34 -18.35 29.31
N ASN A 446 33.74 -17.07 29.41
CA ASN A 446 33.30 -15.97 28.54
C ASN A 446 33.82 -16.15 27.09
N ARG A 447 33.42 -17.23 26.43
CA ARG A 447 33.85 -17.56 25.07
C ARG A 447 33.08 -16.68 24.07
N PRO A 448 33.74 -16.19 23.00
CA PRO A 448 33.06 -15.52 21.91
C PRO A 448 31.96 -16.41 21.32
N VAL A 449 30.80 -15.82 21.01
CA VAL A 449 29.64 -16.52 20.45
C VAL A 449 29.65 -16.40 18.94
N GLY A 450 29.46 -17.53 18.26
CA GLY A 450 29.33 -17.58 16.81
C GLY A 450 30.66 -17.40 16.07
N ILE A 451 30.54 -17.22 14.75
CA ILE A 451 31.66 -17.14 13.82
C ILE A 451 32.03 -15.66 13.61
N PRO A 452 33.32 -15.27 13.72
CA PRO A 452 33.75 -13.91 13.38
C PRO A 452 33.75 -13.71 11.85
N TYR A 453 32.56 -13.51 11.27
CA TYR A 453 32.33 -13.49 9.83
C TYR A 453 33.32 -12.62 9.06
N HIS A 454 33.60 -11.41 9.54
CA HIS A 454 34.55 -10.53 8.86
C HIS A 454 35.95 -11.15 8.80
N GLN A 455 36.51 -11.63 9.92
CA GLN A 455 37.86 -12.21 9.96
C GLN A 455 38.01 -13.44 9.06
N ILE A 456 36.93 -14.22 8.90
CA ILE A 456 36.97 -15.45 8.11
C ILE A 456 36.70 -15.17 6.62
N PHE A 457 35.77 -14.28 6.31
CA PHE A 457 35.30 -14.03 4.95
C PHE A 457 35.80 -12.71 4.36
N GLU A 458 36.75 -12.02 5.01
CA GLU A 458 37.30 -10.73 4.53
C GLU A 458 37.94 -10.82 3.13
N HIS A 459 38.39 -12.01 2.74
CA HIS A 459 39.04 -12.29 1.45
C HIS A 459 38.06 -12.65 0.32
N TYR A 460 36.77 -12.81 0.61
CA TYR A 460 35.74 -13.11 -0.40
C TYR A 460 35.43 -11.94 -1.34
N PRO A 461 35.19 -10.71 -0.85
CA PRO A 461 34.99 -9.58 -1.76
C PRO A 461 36.32 -9.21 -2.43
N ALA A 462 36.27 -8.83 -3.72
CA ALA A 462 37.46 -8.39 -4.45
C ALA A 462 38.13 -7.16 -3.83
N TYR A 463 37.38 -6.37 -3.07
CA TYR A 463 37.84 -5.20 -2.34
C TYR A 463 36.90 -4.88 -1.18
N GLN A 464 37.45 -4.30 -0.12
CA GLN A 464 36.65 -3.76 0.99
C GLN A 464 36.34 -2.28 0.75
N LEU A 465 35.28 -1.79 1.41
CA LEU A 465 34.92 -0.38 1.36
C LEU A 465 35.91 0.44 2.21
N GLU A 466 36.93 1.01 1.57
CA GLU A 466 37.89 1.91 2.23
C GLU A 466 37.27 3.29 2.51
N GLU A 467 37.73 3.94 3.58
CA GLU A 467 37.31 5.29 3.95
C GLU A 467 37.71 6.36 2.90
N SER A 468 38.72 6.05 2.10
CA SER A 468 39.24 6.88 1.00
C SER A 468 38.30 6.94 -0.22
N LYS A 469 37.38 5.98 -0.36
CA LYS A 469 36.52 5.85 -1.55
C LYS A 469 35.49 6.95 -1.60
N ASN A 470 35.26 7.46 -2.79
CA ASN A 470 34.23 8.43 -3.09
C ASN A 470 32.96 7.71 -3.58
N LEU A 471 31.82 8.02 -2.97
CA LEU A 471 30.52 7.46 -3.33
C LEU A 471 29.66 8.54 -3.98
N LYS A 472 28.96 8.17 -5.04
CA LYS A 472 28.04 9.05 -5.76
C LYS A 472 26.65 8.46 -5.85
N THR A 473 25.64 9.30 -5.67
CA THR A 473 24.24 8.92 -5.83
C THR A 473 23.92 8.69 -7.31
N THR A 474 23.41 7.51 -7.61
CA THR A 474 23.01 7.11 -8.96
C THR A 474 21.68 7.77 -9.35
N ASP A 475 21.27 7.63 -10.61
CA ASP A 475 19.94 8.07 -11.04
C ASP A 475 18.82 7.33 -10.29
N ARG A 476 19.06 6.08 -9.88
CA ARG A 476 18.12 5.33 -9.04
C ARG A 476 18.06 5.90 -7.63
N GLY A 477 19.22 6.21 -7.03
CA GLY A 477 19.29 6.87 -5.74
C GLY A 477 18.53 8.20 -5.74
N VAL A 478 18.65 9.01 -6.80
CA VAL A 478 17.89 10.26 -6.95
C VAL A 478 16.38 9.99 -7.10
N ARG A 479 15.96 8.98 -7.88
CA ARG A 479 14.54 8.60 -7.97
C ARG A 479 13.97 8.20 -6.60
N MET A 480 14.75 7.52 -5.77
CA MET A 480 14.31 7.10 -4.45
C MET A 480 14.24 8.25 -3.45
N LEU A 481 15.25 9.14 -3.48
CA LEU A 481 15.26 10.38 -2.70
C LEU A 481 14.04 11.25 -3.03
N LEU A 482 13.71 11.37 -4.32
CA LEU A 482 12.56 12.15 -4.81
C LEU A 482 11.23 11.39 -4.78
N ARG A 483 11.19 10.19 -4.16
CA ARG A 483 10.01 9.32 -4.06
C ARG A 483 9.36 8.99 -5.42
N ALA A 484 10.15 9.03 -6.50
CA ALA A 484 9.79 8.56 -7.83
C ALA A 484 9.87 7.02 -7.96
N GLU A 485 10.54 6.37 -7.00
CA GLU A 485 10.65 4.92 -6.86
C GLU A 485 10.65 4.57 -5.37
N GLN A 486 9.98 3.50 -4.98
CA GLN A 486 10.01 3.01 -3.60
C GLN A 486 11.24 2.13 -3.35
N TYR A 487 11.73 2.11 -2.11
CA TYR A 487 12.69 1.09 -1.69
C TYR A 487 11.96 -0.18 -1.26
N TYR A 488 12.57 -1.32 -1.56
CA TYR A 488 12.13 -2.62 -1.08
C TYR A 488 13.23 -3.23 -0.23
N HIS A 489 12.86 -3.70 0.94
CA HIS A 489 13.74 -4.44 1.83
C HIS A 489 12.94 -5.56 2.49
N TYR A 490 13.66 -6.57 2.96
CA TYR A 490 13.08 -7.66 3.73
C TYR A 490 12.69 -7.15 5.12
N ALA A 491 11.58 -7.62 5.68
CA ALA A 491 11.06 -7.18 6.99
C ALA A 491 12.10 -7.37 8.10
N GLU A 492 12.94 -8.40 7.99
CA GLU A 492 14.04 -8.70 8.91
C GLU A 492 15.11 -7.60 8.95
N MET A 493 15.18 -6.75 7.92
CA MET A 493 16.14 -5.65 7.82
C MET A 493 15.58 -4.31 8.33
N GLU A 494 14.29 -4.21 8.65
CA GLU A 494 13.64 -2.96 9.09
C GLU A 494 14.33 -2.30 10.29
N SER A 495 14.81 -3.11 11.25
CA SER A 495 15.50 -2.59 12.44
C SER A 495 16.90 -2.04 12.16
N PHE A 496 17.47 -2.33 10.99
CA PHE A 496 18.85 -1.98 10.64
C PHE A 496 18.95 -0.91 9.54
N LEU A 497 17.99 -0.90 8.61
CA LEU A 497 17.92 0.06 7.52
C LEU A 497 17.10 1.27 7.94
N LYS A 498 17.76 2.43 8.06
CA LYS A 498 17.14 3.66 8.56
C LYS A 498 16.82 4.58 7.37
N PRO A 499 15.55 4.81 7.02
CA PRO A 499 15.18 5.60 5.84
C PRO A 499 15.77 7.01 5.85
N ASP A 500 15.69 7.69 7.00
CA ASP A 500 16.24 9.05 7.16
C ASP A 500 17.75 9.10 6.92
N LEU A 501 18.48 8.07 7.36
CA LEU A 501 19.93 7.97 7.15
C LEU A 501 20.24 7.71 5.67
N ILE A 502 19.46 6.84 5.02
CA ILE A 502 19.61 6.54 3.59
C ILE A 502 19.40 7.81 2.76
N ASP A 503 18.37 8.60 3.05
CA ASP A 503 18.09 9.85 2.34
C ASP A 503 19.19 10.88 2.55
N GLN A 504 19.64 11.08 3.80
CA GLN A 504 20.72 12.02 4.10
C GLN A 504 22.03 11.61 3.41
N VAL A 505 22.39 10.33 3.44
CA VAL A 505 23.58 9.82 2.74
C VAL A 505 23.44 10.01 1.23
N ALA A 506 22.27 9.71 0.65
CA ALA A 506 22.01 9.91 -0.78
C ALA A 506 22.09 11.40 -1.18
N GLN A 507 21.64 12.32 -0.33
CA GLN A 507 21.71 13.76 -0.58
C GLN A 507 23.17 14.27 -0.54
N LEU A 508 23.95 13.84 0.47
CA LEU A 508 25.36 14.21 0.59
C LEU A 508 26.21 13.64 -0.55
N CYS A 509 25.83 12.48 -1.10
CA CYS A 509 26.57 11.83 -2.18
C CYS A 509 26.14 12.30 -3.59
N LEU A 510 25.26 13.30 -3.76
CA LEU A 510 24.80 13.73 -5.10
C LEU A 510 25.94 14.10 -6.05
N SER A 511 26.89 14.89 -5.54
CA SER A 511 28.10 15.34 -6.25
C SER A 511 29.32 14.45 -5.99
N GLY A 512 29.23 13.56 -5.00
CA GLY A 512 30.30 12.68 -4.55
C GLY A 512 30.75 13.02 -3.12
N CYS A 513 30.73 12.03 -2.23
CA CYS A 513 31.18 12.18 -0.85
C CYS A 513 32.10 11.02 -0.45
N LYS A 514 33.18 11.31 0.30
CA LYS A 514 34.07 10.27 0.82
C LYS A 514 33.41 9.53 1.98
N VAL A 515 33.67 8.24 2.08
CA VAL A 515 33.19 7.43 3.21
C VAL A 515 33.70 7.98 4.55
N ALA A 516 34.92 8.52 4.60
CA ALA A 516 35.46 9.21 5.78
C ALA A 516 34.58 10.38 6.26
N ASP A 517 34.08 11.20 5.32
CA ASP A 517 33.27 12.37 5.64
C ASP A 517 31.87 11.96 6.14
N LEU A 518 31.31 10.88 5.57
CA LEU A 518 30.05 10.29 6.06
C LEU A 518 30.20 9.75 7.48
N LYS A 519 31.31 9.06 7.79
CA LYS A 519 31.61 8.58 9.16
C LYS A 519 31.77 9.74 10.15
N ALA A 520 32.43 10.82 9.74
CA ALA A 520 32.60 12.01 10.58
C ALA A 520 31.25 12.69 10.88
N ARG A 521 30.30 12.64 9.94
CA ARG A 521 28.97 13.23 10.10
C ARG A 521 28.01 12.37 10.91
N PHE A 522 28.17 11.03 10.88
CA PHE A 522 27.33 10.07 11.60
C PHE A 522 28.13 9.15 12.55
N PRO A 523 28.92 9.69 13.51
CA PRO A 523 29.87 8.89 14.28
C PRO A 523 29.23 7.92 15.28
N GLN A 524 27.97 8.14 15.66
CA GLN A 524 27.27 7.36 16.69
C GLN A 524 26.36 6.26 16.11
N ASP A 525 26.23 6.15 14.79
CA ASP A 525 25.32 5.17 14.19
C ASP A 525 26.05 3.87 13.78
N PRO A 526 25.88 2.76 14.53
CA PRO A 526 26.56 1.51 14.22
C PRO A 526 26.07 0.85 12.93
N THR A 527 24.93 1.27 12.36
CA THR A 527 24.39 0.70 11.12
C THR A 527 24.77 1.48 9.87
N LEU A 528 25.55 2.57 9.97
CA LEU A 528 25.92 3.42 8.83
C LEU A 528 26.54 2.63 7.68
N LEU A 529 27.58 1.83 7.95
CA LEU A 529 28.28 1.06 6.92
C LEU A 529 27.37 0.01 6.28
N LEU A 530 26.47 -0.60 7.06
CA LEU A 530 25.47 -1.54 6.55
C LEU A 530 24.51 -0.82 5.58
N ASN A 531 24.02 0.36 5.95
CA ASN A 531 23.16 1.17 5.08
C ASN A 531 23.90 1.57 3.80
N ILE A 532 25.16 2.01 3.87
CA ILE A 532 25.97 2.35 2.69
C ILE A 532 26.14 1.13 1.76
N ILE A 533 26.50 -0.03 2.30
CA ILE A 533 26.69 -1.25 1.49
C ILE A 533 25.36 -1.71 0.91
N TRP A 534 24.26 -1.62 1.67
CA TRP A 534 22.92 -1.88 1.16
C TRP A 534 22.57 -0.92 0.02
N MET A 535 22.82 0.38 0.17
CA MET A 535 22.62 1.37 -0.89
C MET A 535 23.46 1.04 -2.14
N CYS A 536 24.70 0.57 -1.99
CA CYS A 536 25.51 0.11 -3.12
C CYS A 536 24.92 -1.14 -3.77
N LYS A 537 24.50 -2.14 -2.98
CA LYS A 537 23.86 -3.39 -3.45
C LYS A 537 22.61 -3.11 -4.28
N TYR A 538 21.78 -2.16 -3.84
CA TYR A 538 20.55 -1.77 -4.54
C TYR A 538 20.76 -0.66 -5.58
N GLN A 539 22.02 -0.30 -5.86
CA GLN A 539 22.44 0.70 -6.84
C GLN A 539 21.90 2.11 -6.56
N LEU A 540 21.73 2.49 -5.30
CA LEU A 540 21.46 3.88 -4.90
C LEU A 540 22.75 4.69 -4.90
N LEU A 541 23.85 4.05 -4.49
CA LEU A 541 25.21 4.60 -4.52
C LEU A 541 26.08 3.77 -5.47
N VAL A 542 27.08 4.43 -6.06
CA VAL A 542 28.13 3.80 -6.86
C VAL A 542 29.47 4.45 -6.54
N HIS A 543 30.57 3.73 -6.75
CA HIS A 543 31.90 4.32 -6.70
C HIS A 543 32.06 5.37 -7.81
N ALA A 544 32.51 6.56 -7.43
CA ALA A 544 32.82 7.62 -8.38
C ALA A 544 34.32 7.65 -8.65
N GLU A 545 34.73 7.53 -9.91
CA GLU A 545 36.07 7.98 -10.33
C GLU A 545 36.14 9.52 -10.24
N ASN A 546 37.32 10.07 -9.95
CA ASN A 546 37.52 11.51 -9.73
C ASN A 546 36.83 12.35 -10.82
N GLN A 547 36.09 13.39 -10.41
CA GLN A 547 35.29 14.20 -11.32
C GLN A 547 36.16 14.88 -12.40
N PRO A 548 35.72 14.91 -13.68
CA PRO A 548 36.22 15.89 -14.63
C PRO A 548 35.76 17.29 -14.20
N LEU A 549 36.73 18.20 -14.05
CA LEU A 549 36.50 19.63 -13.84
C LEU A 549 35.58 20.17 -14.96
N ARG A 550 34.36 20.60 -14.60
CA ARG A 550 33.48 21.30 -15.55
C ARG A 550 34.09 22.66 -15.89
N GLN A 551 34.29 22.91 -17.18
CA GLN A 551 34.57 24.26 -17.64
C GLN A 551 33.30 25.12 -17.49
N PRO A 552 33.40 26.34 -16.94
CA PRO A 552 32.27 27.24 -16.84
C PRO A 552 31.76 27.56 -18.25
N TYR A 553 30.47 27.36 -18.50
CA TYR A 553 29.84 27.89 -19.70
C TYR A 553 29.92 29.42 -19.64
N ASN A 554 30.61 30.05 -20.59
CA ASN A 554 30.56 31.49 -20.79
C ASN A 554 29.14 31.88 -21.24
N GLN A 555 28.21 32.02 -20.29
CA GLN A 555 26.88 32.54 -20.55
C GLN A 555 26.99 34.04 -20.82
N LYS A 556 26.80 34.45 -22.08
CA LYS A 556 26.65 35.87 -22.42
C LYS A 556 25.27 36.34 -21.94
N ARG A 557 25.26 37.39 -21.12
CA ARG A 557 24.04 38.12 -20.72
C ARG A 557 23.35 38.69 -21.97
N TRP A 558 22.02 38.68 -21.99
CA TRP A 558 21.21 39.20 -23.10
C TRP A 558 20.35 40.41 -22.70
N TRP A 559 20.43 40.87 -21.45
CA TRP A 559 19.79 42.09 -20.95
C TRP A 559 20.85 43.09 -20.41
N PRO A 560 20.64 44.41 -20.54
CA PRO A 560 21.57 45.46 -20.07
C PRO A 560 21.43 45.75 -18.57
N GLU A 561 22.54 45.91 -17.84
CA GLU A 561 22.55 46.17 -16.38
C GLU A 561 22.32 47.63 -15.97
N GLU A 562 22.60 48.59 -16.85
CA GLU A 562 22.56 50.02 -16.52
C GLU A 562 21.15 50.62 -16.58
N LYS A 563 20.20 49.91 -17.22
CA LYS A 563 18.83 50.40 -17.35
C LYS A 563 18.02 50.11 -16.09
N ARG A 564 17.19 51.06 -15.70
CA ARG A 564 16.28 51.01 -14.54
C ARG A 564 14.86 51.21 -15.01
N LEU A 565 13.88 50.78 -14.21
CA LEU A 565 12.47 51.02 -14.53
C LEU A 565 12.12 52.50 -14.21
N PRO A 566 11.21 53.13 -14.98
CA PRO A 566 10.62 54.41 -14.58
C PRO A 566 9.96 54.32 -13.20
N ALA A 567 10.14 55.36 -12.36
CA ALA A 567 9.64 55.38 -10.98
C ALA A 567 8.11 55.27 -10.90
N ASP A 568 7.45 55.88 -11.87
CA ASP A 568 6.01 55.86 -12.15
C ASP A 568 5.48 54.44 -12.39
N ILE A 569 6.23 53.55 -13.05
CA ILE A 569 5.83 52.14 -13.22
C ILE A 569 6.09 51.35 -11.93
N MET A 570 7.20 51.64 -11.25
CA MET A 570 7.53 50.95 -9.99
C MET A 570 6.45 51.12 -8.93
N LEU A 571 5.77 52.28 -8.87
CA LEU A 571 4.66 52.53 -7.95
C LEU A 571 3.45 51.61 -8.18
N HIS A 572 3.33 51.03 -9.38
CA HIS A 572 2.23 50.15 -9.76
C HIS A 572 2.61 48.66 -9.79
N LEU A 573 3.87 48.32 -9.48
CA LEU A 573 4.34 46.94 -9.38
C LEU A 573 4.32 46.48 -7.92
N ASP A 574 3.58 45.41 -7.66
CA ASP A 574 3.62 44.75 -6.35
C ASP A 574 4.94 43.99 -6.19
N CYS A 575 5.88 44.60 -5.45
CA CYS A 575 7.21 44.06 -5.23
C CYS A 575 7.30 43.51 -3.80
N ALA A 576 7.27 42.17 -3.67
CA ALA A 576 7.25 41.51 -2.37
C ALA A 576 8.44 41.86 -1.47
N GLU A 577 9.65 42.08 -2.03
CA GLU A 577 10.85 42.46 -1.28
C GLU A 577 11.75 43.40 -2.10
N PRO A 578 11.93 44.68 -1.68
CA PRO A 578 12.64 45.69 -2.48
C PRO A 578 14.11 45.39 -2.79
N HIS A 579 14.86 44.72 -1.90
CA HIS A 579 16.29 44.47 -2.10
C HIS A 579 16.51 43.38 -3.15
N ARG A 580 15.76 42.28 -3.10
CA ARG A 580 15.76 41.23 -4.12
C ARG A 580 15.26 41.74 -5.46
N PHE A 581 14.27 42.63 -5.47
CA PHE A 581 13.77 43.24 -6.70
C PHE A 581 14.88 43.94 -7.51
N ARG A 582 15.91 44.51 -6.87
CA ARG A 582 17.06 45.12 -7.56
C ARG A 582 17.81 44.17 -8.49
N LEU A 583 17.74 42.86 -8.23
CA LEU A 583 18.32 41.84 -9.13
C LEU A 583 17.51 41.70 -10.42
N LEU A 584 16.18 41.88 -10.36
CA LEU A 584 15.26 41.72 -11.49
C LEU A 584 15.06 43.01 -12.30
N GLU A 585 15.22 44.16 -11.67
CA GLU A 585 14.92 45.48 -12.25
C GLU A 585 15.54 45.71 -13.66
N PRO A 586 16.81 45.38 -13.94
CA PRO A 586 17.38 45.62 -15.28
C PRO A 586 16.72 44.75 -16.36
N LEU A 587 16.32 43.53 -16.00
CA LEU A 587 15.62 42.63 -16.91
C LEU A 587 14.18 43.12 -17.16
N LEU A 588 13.49 43.59 -16.13
CA LEU A 588 12.13 44.13 -16.27
C LEU A 588 12.12 45.41 -17.13
N SER A 589 13.12 46.30 -16.96
CA SER A 589 13.30 47.47 -17.82
C SER A 589 13.49 47.08 -19.30
N TRP A 590 14.26 46.02 -19.55
CA TRP A 590 14.39 45.46 -20.89
C TRP A 590 13.07 44.88 -21.42
N LEU A 591 12.33 44.12 -20.60
CA LEU A 591 11.04 43.55 -20.96
C LEU A 591 10.00 44.62 -21.31
N ASP A 592 9.88 45.67 -20.50
CA ASP A 592 9.01 46.82 -20.74
C ASP A 592 9.28 47.43 -22.13
N THR A 593 10.55 47.64 -22.46
CA THR A 593 10.96 48.14 -23.79
C THR A 593 10.50 47.22 -24.92
N GLN A 594 10.60 45.89 -24.74
CA GLN A 594 10.15 44.93 -25.76
C GLN A 594 8.63 44.90 -25.89
N LEU A 595 7.91 44.98 -24.77
CA LEU A 595 6.45 44.89 -24.71
C LEU A 595 5.76 46.11 -25.32
N ILE A 596 6.31 47.31 -25.14
CA ILE A 596 5.80 48.54 -25.78
C ILE A 596 5.69 48.36 -27.30
N GLY A 597 6.62 47.62 -27.91
CA GLY A 597 6.59 47.30 -29.34
C GLY A 597 5.39 46.48 -29.80
N TYR A 598 4.70 45.76 -28.90
CA TYR A 598 3.54 44.92 -29.22
C TYR A 598 2.21 45.68 -29.20
N HIS A 599 2.02 46.62 -28.27
CA HIS A 599 0.74 47.33 -28.09
C HIS A 599 0.78 48.81 -28.50
N LYS A 600 1.98 49.40 -28.67
CA LYS A 600 2.19 50.79 -29.13
C LYS A 600 1.53 51.90 -28.28
N GLN A 601 1.15 51.61 -27.03
CA GLN A 601 0.58 52.60 -26.08
C GLN A 601 1.60 52.95 -24.98
N SER A 602 2.67 53.68 -25.32
CA SER A 602 3.78 53.99 -24.38
C SER A 602 3.36 54.74 -23.12
N GLU A 603 2.31 55.58 -23.23
CA GLU A 603 1.81 56.42 -22.14
C GLU A 603 0.85 55.68 -21.18
N ASN A 604 0.39 54.47 -21.52
CA ASN A 604 -0.52 53.71 -20.66
C ASN A 604 0.25 52.96 -19.56
N LEU A 605 0.41 53.61 -18.41
CA LEU A 605 1.13 53.08 -17.26
C LEU A 605 0.45 51.82 -16.66
N GLU A 606 -0.88 51.76 -16.67
CA GLU A 606 -1.63 50.61 -16.12
C GLU A 606 -1.42 49.34 -16.95
N LEU A 607 -1.45 49.46 -18.28
CA LEU A 607 -1.17 48.35 -19.18
C LEU A 607 0.28 47.86 -19.06
N ARG A 608 1.24 48.80 -19.04
CA ARG A 608 2.67 48.45 -18.90
C ARG A 608 2.94 47.74 -17.58
N SER A 609 2.38 48.25 -16.49
CA SER A 609 2.54 47.67 -15.16
C SER A 609 1.91 46.28 -15.09
N SER A 610 0.68 46.11 -15.60
CA SER A 610 0.00 44.79 -15.59
C SER A 610 0.73 43.72 -16.41
N LEU A 611 1.33 44.08 -17.55
CA LEU A 611 2.18 43.17 -18.33
C LEU A 611 3.45 42.76 -17.59
N LEU A 612 4.09 43.68 -16.87
CA LEU A 612 5.29 43.39 -16.08
C LEU A 612 4.98 42.55 -14.84
N THR A 613 3.83 42.77 -14.19
CA THR A 613 3.37 41.98 -13.03
C THR A 613 3.31 40.47 -13.35
N PHE A 614 2.96 40.10 -14.58
CA PHE A 614 3.01 38.71 -15.04
C PHE A 614 4.40 38.08 -14.87
N PHE A 615 5.47 38.83 -15.17
CA PHE A 615 6.84 38.37 -15.01
C PHE A 615 7.31 38.47 -13.56
N VAL A 616 7.03 39.59 -12.89
CA VAL A 616 7.48 39.85 -11.50
C VAL A 616 7.03 38.73 -10.57
N SER A 617 5.74 38.40 -10.58
CA SER A 617 5.15 37.38 -9.67
C SER A 617 5.86 36.02 -9.77
N LYS A 618 6.22 35.57 -10.98
CA LYS A 618 6.86 34.27 -11.18
C LYS A 618 8.38 34.30 -11.08
N MET A 619 9.01 35.38 -11.49
CA MET A 619 10.48 35.50 -11.44
C MET A 619 10.98 35.77 -10.03
N ASP A 620 10.22 36.52 -9.22
CA ASP A 620 10.55 36.78 -7.83
C ASP A 620 10.53 35.50 -6.99
N GLU A 621 9.49 34.68 -7.16
CA GLU A 621 9.37 33.35 -6.54
C GLU A 621 10.57 32.46 -6.92
N GLN A 622 10.94 32.41 -8.19
CA GLN A 622 12.07 31.62 -8.67
C GLN A 622 13.43 32.16 -8.22
N LEU A 623 13.56 33.47 -8.05
CA LEU A 623 14.75 34.08 -7.51
C LEU A 623 14.93 33.72 -6.03
N LEU A 624 13.85 33.74 -5.25
CA LEU A 624 13.85 33.30 -3.86
C LEU A 624 14.27 31.82 -3.73
N GLN A 625 13.80 30.94 -4.64
CA GLN A 625 14.23 29.54 -4.67
C GLN A 625 15.75 29.39 -4.85
N ALA A 626 16.34 30.15 -5.79
CA ALA A 626 17.78 30.12 -6.04
C ALA A 626 18.58 30.68 -4.86
N ILE A 627 18.09 31.76 -4.22
CA ILE A 627 18.68 32.33 -3.01
C ILE A 627 18.62 31.32 -1.85
N GLY A 628 17.51 30.60 -1.69
CA GLY A 628 17.37 29.54 -0.69
C GLY A 628 18.42 28.44 -0.84
N TRP A 629 18.68 27.96 -2.06
CA TRP A 629 19.77 27.01 -2.30
C TRP A 629 21.15 27.56 -1.92
N VAL A 630 21.41 28.87 -2.13
CA VAL A 630 22.67 29.49 -1.68
C VAL A 630 22.76 29.47 -0.14
N GLY A 631 21.65 29.72 0.55
CA GLY A 631 21.55 29.59 2.01
C GLY A 631 21.88 28.18 2.49
N GLU A 632 21.27 27.16 1.89
CA GLU A 632 21.55 25.75 2.18
C GLU A 632 23.04 25.39 1.96
N MET A 633 23.61 25.81 0.84
CA MET A 633 25.03 25.55 0.52
C MET A 633 25.99 26.20 1.53
N ASN A 634 25.63 27.37 2.05
CA ASN A 634 26.43 28.13 3.00
C ASN A 634 26.06 27.80 4.47
N ASN A 635 25.11 26.91 4.71
CA ASN A 635 24.54 26.59 6.04
C ASN A 635 24.12 27.83 6.83
N THR A 636 23.48 28.80 6.17
CA THR A 636 22.91 29.98 6.82
C THR A 636 21.45 30.15 6.41
N GLN A 637 20.62 30.60 7.36
CA GLN A 637 19.21 30.92 7.13
C GLN A 637 18.96 32.43 7.11
N GLN A 638 19.99 33.23 7.43
CA GLN A 638 19.88 34.68 7.53
C GLN A 638 19.81 35.29 6.13
N TYR A 639 18.63 35.79 5.76
CA TYR A 639 18.34 36.23 4.39
C TYR A 639 19.24 37.38 3.93
N ALA A 640 19.50 38.36 4.82
CA ALA A 640 20.33 39.52 4.50
C ALA A 640 21.75 39.10 4.09
N ASP A 641 22.40 38.25 4.88
CA ASP A 641 23.76 37.78 4.63
C ASP A 641 23.85 37.00 3.30
N ILE A 642 22.85 36.17 3.02
CA ILE A 642 22.77 35.40 1.76
C ILE A 642 22.61 36.35 0.58
N LEU A 643 21.73 37.34 0.70
CA LEU A 643 21.44 38.27 -0.38
C LEU A 643 22.67 39.17 -0.67
N ASP A 644 23.33 39.67 0.37
CA ASP A 644 24.58 40.43 0.25
C ASP A 644 25.67 39.60 -0.44
N TYR A 645 25.84 38.34 -0.03
CA TYR A 645 26.75 37.40 -0.70
C TYR A 645 26.40 37.22 -2.19
N VAL A 646 25.12 37.06 -2.54
CA VAL A 646 24.68 36.95 -3.94
C VAL A 646 25.03 38.20 -4.73
N PHE A 647 24.84 39.41 -4.17
CA PHE A 647 25.24 40.67 -4.82
C PHE A 647 26.76 40.75 -5.03
N GLU A 648 27.56 40.45 -4.00
CA GLU A 648 29.02 40.46 -4.05
C GLU A 648 29.58 39.50 -5.11
N GLN A 649 28.95 38.34 -5.30
CA GLN A 649 29.36 37.36 -6.31
C GLN A 649 28.92 37.70 -7.74
N GLY A 650 28.15 38.77 -7.96
CA GLY A 650 27.71 39.22 -9.28
C GLY A 650 26.22 38.96 -9.61
N GLY A 651 25.38 38.78 -8.59
CA GLY A 651 23.92 38.78 -8.69
C GLY A 651 23.35 37.68 -9.59
N LEU A 652 22.49 38.05 -10.54
CA LEU A 652 21.87 37.09 -11.47
C LEU A 652 22.87 36.28 -12.30
N LEU A 653 24.07 36.82 -12.59
CA LEU A 653 25.09 36.08 -13.35
C LEU A 653 25.72 34.97 -12.52
N PHE A 654 25.93 35.22 -11.23
CA PHE A 654 26.37 34.20 -10.30
C PHE A 654 25.34 33.07 -10.24
N LEU A 655 24.07 33.42 -10.00
CA LEU A 655 22.98 32.45 -9.92
C LEU A 655 22.80 31.66 -11.23
N SER A 656 22.92 32.30 -12.40
CA SER A 656 22.79 31.61 -13.69
C SER A 656 23.93 30.64 -13.99
N THR A 657 25.12 30.93 -13.45
CA THR A 657 26.31 30.07 -13.58
C THR A 657 26.26 28.92 -12.59
N LYS A 658 25.81 29.17 -11.35
CA LYS A 658 25.66 28.15 -10.31
C LYS A 658 24.48 27.21 -10.55
N PHE A 659 23.36 27.74 -11.05
CA PHE A 659 22.11 27.01 -11.29
C PHE A 659 21.70 27.06 -12.78
N PRO A 660 22.40 26.33 -13.65
CA PRO A 660 22.21 26.42 -15.10
C PRO A 660 20.85 25.88 -15.58
N LEU A 661 20.29 24.88 -14.90
CA LEU A 661 18.95 24.36 -15.23
C LEU A 661 17.87 25.39 -14.88
N TRP A 662 17.96 25.98 -13.68
CA TRP A 662 17.09 27.07 -13.25
C TRP A 662 17.09 28.24 -14.25
N TYR A 663 18.28 28.67 -14.68
CA TYR A 663 18.42 29.73 -15.67
C TYR A 663 17.77 29.38 -17.02
N ARG A 664 18.02 28.17 -17.51
CA ARG A 664 17.45 27.67 -18.78
C ARG A 664 15.92 27.69 -18.75
N LEU A 665 15.32 27.17 -17.67
CA LEU A 665 13.87 27.08 -17.55
C LEU A 665 13.21 28.46 -17.44
N ASN A 666 13.77 29.37 -16.63
CA ASN A 666 13.28 30.74 -16.51
C ASN A 666 13.40 31.51 -17.84
N ARG A 667 14.50 31.32 -18.57
CA ARG A 667 14.66 31.92 -19.91
C ARG A 667 13.60 31.42 -20.89
N LEU A 668 13.30 30.11 -20.90
CA LEU A 668 12.25 29.55 -21.76
C LEU A 668 10.87 30.12 -21.42
N ARG A 669 10.56 30.26 -20.14
CA ARG A 669 9.32 30.88 -19.64
C ARG A 669 9.15 32.31 -20.17
N VAL A 670 10.21 33.13 -20.06
CA VAL A 670 10.17 34.50 -20.59
C VAL A 670 9.92 34.53 -22.10
N VAL A 671 10.60 33.66 -22.85
CA VAL A 671 10.42 33.57 -24.31
C VAL A 671 9.01 33.14 -24.69
N HIS A 672 8.40 32.20 -23.96
CA HIS A 672 7.03 31.76 -24.22
C HIS A 672 6.01 32.87 -23.92
N ALA A 673 6.13 33.53 -22.76
CA ALA A 673 5.27 34.64 -22.38
C ALA A 673 5.29 35.79 -23.40
N LEU A 674 6.48 36.19 -23.88
CA LEU A 674 6.61 37.22 -24.91
C LEU A 674 5.94 36.84 -26.23
N LYS A 675 5.98 35.56 -26.61
CA LYS A 675 5.27 35.07 -27.81
C LYS A 675 3.76 35.13 -27.63
N ASP A 676 3.27 34.77 -26.44
CA ASP A 676 1.83 34.78 -26.15
C ASP A 676 1.28 36.20 -26.09
N PHE A 677 2.01 37.16 -25.48
CA PHE A 677 1.61 38.57 -25.53
C PHE A 677 1.56 39.12 -26.94
N LYS A 678 2.59 38.82 -27.76
CA LYS A 678 2.58 39.24 -29.17
C LYS A 678 1.35 38.69 -29.91
N LYS A 679 0.96 37.44 -29.65
CA LYS A 679 -0.25 36.83 -30.22
C LYS A 679 -1.51 37.52 -29.70
N LEU A 680 -1.64 37.71 -28.39
CA LEU A 680 -2.81 38.33 -27.76
C LEU A 680 -3.09 39.71 -28.39
N PHE A 681 -2.11 40.61 -28.41
CA PHE A 681 -2.29 41.95 -29.00
C PHE A 681 -2.57 41.89 -30.49
N SER A 682 -1.89 41.01 -31.24
CA SER A 682 -2.14 40.86 -32.67
C SER A 682 -3.54 40.33 -32.98
N ARG A 683 -4.06 39.42 -32.15
CA ARG A 683 -5.38 38.79 -32.31
C ARG A 683 -6.50 39.73 -31.89
N PHE A 684 -6.33 40.41 -30.76
CA PHE A 684 -7.27 41.43 -30.29
C PHE A 684 -7.47 42.54 -31.33
N ASN A 685 -6.37 43.11 -31.84
CA ASN A 685 -6.47 44.17 -32.85
C ASN A 685 -7.08 43.70 -34.17
N ARG A 686 -6.88 42.43 -34.54
CA ARG A 686 -7.47 41.85 -35.74
C ARG A 686 -8.98 41.69 -35.62
N ASP A 687 -9.43 41.14 -34.50
CA ASP A 687 -10.84 40.76 -34.28
C ASP A 687 -11.64 41.88 -33.61
N LEU A 688 -11.07 43.07 -33.41
CA LEU A 688 -11.67 44.18 -32.67
C LEU A 688 -13.07 44.55 -33.19
N ASN A 689 -13.28 44.50 -34.51
CA ASN A 689 -14.59 44.77 -35.10
C ASN A 689 -15.62 43.70 -34.73
N ASP A 690 -15.24 42.42 -34.81
CA ASP A 690 -16.11 41.28 -34.49
C ASP A 690 -16.42 41.24 -32.99
N ILE A 691 -15.44 41.59 -32.14
CA ILE A 691 -15.64 41.78 -30.70
C ILE A 691 -16.70 42.88 -30.48
N ASN A 692 -16.50 44.06 -31.05
CA ASN A 692 -17.47 45.15 -30.88
C ASN A 692 -18.85 44.80 -31.42
N GLN A 693 -18.96 44.00 -32.49
CA GLN A 693 -20.23 43.56 -33.04
C GLN A 693 -20.95 42.55 -32.13
N LEU A 694 -20.23 41.57 -31.57
CA LEU A 694 -20.85 40.52 -30.75
C LEU A 694 -21.29 41.02 -29.37
N PHE A 695 -20.52 41.93 -28.77
CA PHE A 695 -20.72 42.42 -27.41
C PHE A 695 -21.41 43.81 -27.34
N SER A 696 -21.83 44.38 -28.48
CA SER A 696 -22.39 45.74 -28.55
C SER A 696 -23.60 45.99 -27.66
N ASP A 697 -24.48 44.99 -27.49
CA ASP A 697 -25.75 45.17 -26.78
C ASP A 697 -25.56 45.38 -25.28
N ASP A 698 -24.46 44.85 -24.74
CA ASP A 698 -24.15 44.87 -23.31
C ASP A 698 -23.22 46.03 -22.96
N TRP A 699 -22.63 46.72 -23.95
CA TRP A 699 -21.62 47.76 -23.76
C TRP A 699 -22.15 49.16 -24.09
N GLN A 700 -21.85 50.13 -23.21
CA GLN A 700 -22.27 51.52 -23.44
C GLN A 700 -21.55 52.19 -24.62
N LYS A 701 -20.32 51.76 -24.94
CA LYS A 701 -19.47 52.29 -26.01
C LYS A 701 -18.59 51.17 -26.60
N PRO A 702 -18.22 51.24 -27.89
CA PRO A 702 -17.30 50.27 -28.48
C PRO A 702 -15.89 50.41 -27.88
N VAL A 703 -15.21 49.28 -27.75
CA VAL A 703 -13.82 49.17 -27.32
C VAL A 703 -12.88 49.63 -28.45
N GLN A 704 -11.84 50.40 -28.11
CA GLN A 704 -10.78 50.75 -29.06
C GLN A 704 -9.41 50.20 -28.66
N GLY A 705 -9.24 49.81 -27.40
CA GLY A 705 -7.95 49.31 -26.92
C GLY A 705 -8.02 48.63 -25.56
N ILE A 706 -6.89 48.03 -25.20
CA ILE A 706 -6.68 47.39 -23.90
C ILE A 706 -6.12 48.43 -22.93
N THR A 707 -6.64 48.46 -21.71
CA THR A 707 -6.15 49.30 -20.61
C THR A 707 -5.38 48.49 -19.58
N ARG A 708 -5.75 47.22 -19.37
CA ARG A 708 -5.14 46.34 -18.37
C ARG A 708 -5.28 44.87 -18.77
N LEU A 709 -4.35 44.02 -18.30
CA LEU A 709 -4.45 42.56 -18.39
C LEU A 709 -4.29 41.89 -17.03
N ASP A 710 -5.21 41.00 -16.68
CA ASP A 710 -5.10 40.15 -15.49
C ASP A 710 -5.01 38.67 -15.88
N PHE A 711 -4.22 37.88 -15.13
CA PHE A 711 -3.89 36.48 -15.48
C PHE A 711 -4.29 35.51 -14.38
N PRO A 712 -5.60 35.31 -14.14
CA PRO A 712 -6.09 34.55 -12.99
C PRO A 712 -5.66 33.07 -13.01
N LEU A 713 -5.51 32.48 -14.20
CA LEU A 713 -5.31 31.03 -14.38
C LEU A 713 -4.38 30.72 -15.57
N SER A 714 -3.35 31.54 -15.78
CA SER A 714 -2.40 31.31 -16.87
C SER A 714 -1.51 30.10 -16.59
N THR A 715 -1.54 29.14 -17.51
CA THR A 715 -0.57 28.03 -17.55
C THR A 715 0.37 28.24 -18.72
N SER A 716 1.52 27.58 -18.69
CA SER A 716 2.49 27.58 -19.80
C SER A 716 1.97 26.99 -21.12
N SER A 717 0.84 26.25 -21.11
CA SER A 717 0.21 25.63 -22.28
C SER A 717 -0.91 26.48 -22.87
N CYS A 718 -1.67 27.16 -22.02
CA CYS A 718 -2.81 27.97 -22.40
C CYS A 718 -2.82 29.26 -21.57
N MET A 719 -2.62 30.39 -22.26
CA MET A 719 -2.79 31.72 -21.68
C MET A 719 -4.27 32.05 -21.62
N ILE A 720 -4.77 32.29 -20.41
CA ILE A 720 -6.06 32.89 -20.13
C ILE A 720 -5.80 34.28 -19.56
N ALA A 721 -6.35 35.30 -20.19
CA ALA A 721 -6.20 36.70 -19.78
C ALA A 721 -7.58 37.36 -19.68
N ILE A 722 -7.82 38.08 -18.58
CA ILE A 722 -8.92 39.03 -18.49
C ILE A 722 -8.39 40.35 -19.05
N ILE A 723 -9.06 40.86 -20.06
CA ILE A 723 -8.75 42.09 -20.76
C ILE A 723 -9.66 43.18 -20.20
N GLY A 724 -9.08 44.14 -19.49
CA GLY A 724 -9.74 45.40 -19.18
C GLY A 724 -9.67 46.32 -20.39
N CYS A 725 -10.81 46.82 -20.83
CA CYS A 725 -10.94 47.66 -22.02
C CYS A 725 -11.05 49.15 -21.65
N ASP A 726 -10.83 50.01 -22.64
CA ASP A 726 -10.91 51.48 -22.49
C ASP A 726 -12.33 52.03 -22.32
N ASN A 727 -13.36 51.24 -22.60
CA ASN A 727 -14.75 51.55 -22.32
C ASN A 727 -15.20 51.18 -20.88
N GLY A 728 -14.32 50.57 -20.07
CA GLY A 728 -14.61 50.12 -18.71
C GLY A 728 -15.12 48.67 -18.58
N GLU A 729 -15.26 47.95 -19.70
CA GLU A 729 -15.75 46.58 -19.73
C GLU A 729 -14.60 45.55 -19.66
N ASN A 730 -14.94 44.31 -19.29
CA ASN A 730 -13.99 43.20 -19.23
C ASN A 730 -14.34 42.09 -20.24
N LEU A 731 -13.30 41.49 -20.82
CA LEU A 731 -13.40 40.38 -21.76
C LEU A 731 -12.41 39.28 -21.37
N VAL A 732 -12.73 38.00 -21.59
CA VAL A 732 -11.79 36.90 -21.35
C VAL A 732 -11.21 36.42 -22.67
N TYR A 733 -9.90 36.48 -22.81
CA TYR A 733 -9.14 35.88 -23.90
C TYR A 733 -8.63 34.50 -23.50
N LYS A 734 -8.80 33.53 -24.39
CA LYS A 734 -8.28 32.16 -24.23
C LYS A 734 -7.44 31.79 -25.45
N ASN A 735 -6.18 31.40 -25.21
CA ASN A 735 -5.25 30.97 -26.25
C ASN A 735 -5.48 29.50 -26.69
N ARG A 736 -6.73 29.19 -27.07
CA ARG A 736 -7.16 27.89 -27.60
C ARG A 736 -8.48 28.02 -28.36
N ASP A 737 -8.80 27.04 -29.19
CA ASP A 737 -10.10 26.95 -29.87
C ASP A 737 -11.26 27.00 -28.86
N LEU A 738 -12.26 27.82 -29.19
CA LEU A 738 -13.51 28.01 -28.44
C LEU A 738 -14.76 27.58 -29.23
N GLY A 739 -14.58 26.92 -30.39
CA GLY A 739 -15.69 26.42 -31.20
C GLY A 739 -16.60 25.47 -30.42
N ILE A 740 -16.02 24.57 -29.61
CA ILE A 740 -16.80 23.65 -28.78
C ILE A 740 -17.55 24.36 -27.65
N GLU A 741 -16.94 25.35 -26.99
CA GLU A 741 -17.64 26.17 -26.01
C GLU A 741 -18.79 26.94 -26.66
N HIS A 742 -18.57 27.56 -27.82
CA HIS A 742 -19.62 28.26 -28.55
C HIS A 742 -20.79 27.31 -28.90
N GLN A 743 -20.48 26.07 -29.30
CA GLN A 743 -21.49 25.06 -29.64
C GLN A 743 -22.27 24.50 -28.44
N ILE A 744 -21.63 24.35 -27.28
CA ILE A 744 -22.28 23.76 -26.09
C ILE A 744 -22.96 24.82 -25.22
N ILE A 745 -22.26 25.92 -24.89
CA ILE A 745 -22.65 26.91 -23.88
C ILE A 745 -22.78 28.34 -24.43
N GLY A 746 -22.53 28.54 -25.73
CA GLY A 746 -22.57 29.86 -26.36
C GLY A 746 -23.96 30.50 -26.38
N PHE A 747 -24.02 31.81 -26.43
CA PHE A 747 -25.23 32.54 -26.81
C PHE A 747 -25.36 32.58 -28.34
N THR A 748 -26.57 32.32 -28.86
CA THR A 748 -26.92 32.49 -30.27
C THR A 748 -28.31 33.11 -30.37
N GLU A 749 -28.50 34.09 -31.26
CA GLU A 749 -29.79 34.78 -31.42
C GLU A 749 -30.92 33.81 -31.82
N GLU A 750 -30.59 32.83 -32.67
CA GLU A 750 -31.53 31.83 -33.18
C GLU A 750 -31.73 30.64 -32.23
N ASN A 751 -31.00 30.57 -31.10
CA ASN A 751 -30.93 29.41 -30.22
C ASN A 751 -30.61 28.11 -30.98
N SER A 752 -29.65 28.17 -31.92
CA SER A 752 -29.31 27.09 -32.85
C SER A 752 -28.28 26.09 -32.32
N ASN A 753 -27.68 26.37 -31.16
CA ASN A 753 -26.68 25.54 -30.50
C ASN A 753 -27.28 24.71 -29.34
N ILE A 754 -26.46 23.92 -28.66
CA ILE A 754 -26.94 22.94 -27.67
C ILE A 754 -27.65 23.61 -26.48
N ALA A 755 -27.04 24.61 -25.85
CA ALA A 755 -27.68 25.31 -24.73
C ALA A 755 -28.97 26.03 -25.15
N GLY A 756 -28.97 26.70 -26.32
CA GLY A 756 -30.15 27.37 -26.85
C GLY A 756 -31.32 26.41 -27.08
N LYS A 757 -31.07 25.30 -27.78
CA LYS A 757 -32.10 24.27 -28.03
C LYS A 757 -32.58 23.59 -26.75
N LEU A 758 -31.66 23.22 -25.86
CA LEU A 758 -32.03 22.63 -24.58
C LEU A 758 -32.93 23.57 -23.75
N ASN A 759 -32.63 24.87 -23.75
CA ASN A 759 -33.44 25.87 -23.07
C ASN A 759 -34.86 25.99 -23.67
N GLN A 760 -35.00 25.83 -24.99
CA GLN A 760 -36.31 25.76 -25.64
C GLN A 760 -37.08 24.51 -25.20
N TRP A 761 -36.44 23.34 -25.21
CA TRP A 761 -37.08 22.06 -24.86
C TRP A 761 -37.49 21.95 -23.38
N LEU A 762 -36.84 22.70 -22.48
CA LEU A 762 -37.17 22.72 -21.06
C LEU A 762 -38.41 23.57 -20.72
N GLU A 763 -39.01 24.26 -21.71
CA GLU A 763 -40.32 24.95 -21.66
C GLU A 763 -40.68 25.60 -20.30
N GLY A 764 -40.02 26.72 -19.97
CA GLY A 764 -40.33 27.49 -18.75
C GLY A 764 -39.72 26.95 -17.45
N GLN A 765 -39.01 25.81 -17.49
CA GLN A 765 -38.13 25.40 -16.40
C GLN A 765 -36.78 26.13 -16.44
N PRO A 766 -36.05 26.23 -15.30
CA PRO A 766 -34.70 26.78 -15.28
C PRO A 766 -33.75 26.01 -16.22
N GLY A 767 -33.26 26.68 -17.25
CA GLY A 767 -32.32 26.12 -18.24
C GLY A 767 -30.84 26.42 -17.95
N LEU A 768 -29.99 26.15 -18.95
CA LEU A 768 -28.56 26.50 -18.93
C LEU A 768 -28.37 28.01 -19.11
N ALA A 769 -27.40 28.59 -18.40
CA ALA A 769 -26.95 29.95 -18.70
C ALA A 769 -26.01 29.92 -19.91
N THR A 770 -26.17 30.88 -20.82
CA THR A 770 -25.34 31.02 -22.03
C THR A 770 -24.36 32.18 -21.89
N ILE A 771 -23.25 32.12 -22.63
CA ILE A 771 -22.17 33.10 -22.59
C ILE A 771 -21.91 33.57 -24.02
N ARG A 772 -21.72 34.88 -24.25
CA ARG A 772 -21.27 35.36 -25.56
C ARG A 772 -19.83 34.91 -25.82
N ILE A 773 -19.62 34.18 -26.91
CA ILE A 773 -18.33 33.58 -27.26
C ILE A 773 -18.05 33.88 -28.73
N LEU A 774 -16.90 34.48 -28.99
CA LEU A 774 -16.33 34.71 -30.31
C LEU A 774 -15.18 33.72 -30.55
N PRO A 775 -15.40 32.64 -31.31
CA PRO A 775 -14.31 31.83 -31.86
C PRO A 775 -13.41 32.70 -32.75
N GLY A 776 -12.08 32.51 -32.67
CA GLY A 776 -11.13 33.34 -33.40
C GLY A 776 -11.26 33.22 -34.92
N SER A 777 -11.18 34.36 -35.61
CA SER A 777 -11.37 34.49 -37.08
C SER A 777 -10.32 33.77 -37.94
N PHE A 778 -9.14 33.46 -37.38
CA PHE A 778 -8.01 32.86 -38.08
C PHE A 778 -7.62 31.55 -37.41
N ASP A 779 -7.60 30.46 -38.17
CA ASP A 779 -7.20 29.08 -37.82
C ASP A 779 -7.88 28.44 -36.59
N GLY A 780 -8.81 29.13 -35.93
CA GLY A 780 -9.55 28.63 -34.78
C GLY A 780 -8.70 28.38 -33.53
N SER A 781 -7.44 28.83 -33.45
CA SER A 781 -6.55 28.47 -32.31
C SER A 781 -6.68 29.36 -31.05
N TYR A 782 -7.69 30.22 -30.97
CA TYR A 782 -7.97 31.13 -29.84
C TYR A 782 -9.43 31.60 -29.87
N GLY A 783 -9.86 32.32 -28.84
CA GLY A 783 -11.12 33.06 -28.88
C GLY A 783 -11.31 34.02 -27.71
N PHE A 784 -12.43 34.73 -27.73
CA PHE A 784 -12.86 35.67 -26.71
C PHE A 784 -14.22 35.30 -26.15
N CYS A 785 -14.45 35.49 -24.85
CA CYS A 785 -15.74 35.28 -24.23
C CYS A 785 -16.09 36.36 -23.21
N GLU A 786 -17.39 36.50 -22.93
CA GLU A 786 -17.93 37.39 -21.90
C GLU A 786 -17.23 37.14 -20.55
N PHE A 787 -16.91 38.21 -19.84
CA PHE A 787 -16.46 38.13 -18.47
C PHE A 787 -17.67 38.01 -17.53
N ILE A 788 -17.76 36.91 -16.79
CA ILE A 788 -18.82 36.71 -15.79
C ILE A 788 -18.31 37.24 -14.45
N ASP A 789 -18.79 38.42 -14.08
CA ASP A 789 -18.47 39.03 -12.80
C ASP A 789 -19.16 38.29 -11.63
N ASN A 790 -18.35 37.89 -10.65
CA ASN A 790 -18.78 37.18 -9.46
C ASN A 790 -18.49 37.96 -8.15
N SER A 791 -18.18 39.25 -8.24
CA SER A 791 -17.89 40.08 -7.06
C SER A 791 -19.13 40.36 -6.20
N ASN A 792 -20.33 40.28 -6.78
CA ASN A 792 -21.60 40.53 -6.08
C ASN A 792 -22.21 39.22 -5.54
N HIS A 793 -22.17 39.06 -4.22
CA HIS A 793 -22.83 37.96 -3.51
C HIS A 793 -24.19 38.42 -2.93
N GLU A 794 -25.19 38.58 -3.79
CA GLU A 794 -26.56 38.88 -3.33
C GLU A 794 -27.11 37.77 -2.43
N ILE A 795 -27.93 38.16 -1.45
CA ILE A 795 -28.68 37.22 -0.61
C ILE A 795 -29.89 36.75 -1.41
N LEU A 796 -29.94 35.45 -1.71
CA LEU A 796 -30.99 34.83 -2.48
C LEU A 796 -32.14 34.37 -1.56
N ASP A 797 -33.38 34.47 -2.05
CA ASP A 797 -34.53 33.82 -1.41
C ASP A 797 -34.55 32.30 -1.68
N ASP A 798 -35.38 31.55 -0.93
CA ASP A 798 -35.44 30.09 -1.04
C ASP A 798 -35.85 29.60 -2.44
N LYS A 799 -36.67 30.36 -3.17
CA LYS A 799 -37.09 30.01 -4.53
C LYS A 799 -35.93 30.19 -5.50
N GLN A 800 -35.16 31.27 -5.37
CA GLN A 800 -33.97 31.55 -6.16
C GLN A 800 -32.87 30.51 -5.90
N VAL A 801 -32.67 30.08 -4.65
CA VAL A 801 -31.73 28.99 -4.33
C VAL A 801 -32.21 27.66 -4.92
N ALA A 802 -33.50 27.33 -4.82
CA ALA A 802 -34.05 26.14 -5.48
C ALA A 802 -33.80 26.16 -6.99
N VAL A 803 -34.00 27.31 -7.64
CA VAL A 803 -33.72 27.51 -9.07
C VAL A 803 -32.23 27.32 -9.37
N TYR A 804 -31.32 27.83 -8.53
CA TYR A 804 -29.89 27.64 -8.67
C TYR A 804 -29.49 26.16 -8.66
N TYR A 805 -29.95 25.39 -7.66
CA TYR A 805 -29.66 23.95 -7.59
C TYR A 805 -30.34 23.16 -8.71
N GLN A 806 -31.52 23.58 -9.16
CA GLN A 806 -32.14 22.99 -10.35
C GLN A 806 -31.28 23.21 -11.61
N ARG A 807 -30.70 24.41 -11.79
CA ARG A 807 -29.75 24.67 -12.89
C ARG A 807 -28.48 23.84 -12.76
N LEU A 808 -27.94 23.64 -11.55
CA LEU A 808 -26.83 22.70 -11.33
C LEU A 808 -27.20 21.26 -11.70
N GLY A 809 -28.45 20.84 -11.44
CA GLY A 809 -28.99 19.57 -11.91
C GLY A 809 -29.02 19.48 -13.44
N VAL A 810 -29.45 20.55 -14.13
CA VAL A 810 -29.40 20.64 -15.60
C VAL A 810 -27.96 20.51 -16.11
N ILE A 811 -27.01 21.21 -15.48
CA ILE A 811 -25.58 21.09 -15.78
C ILE A 811 -25.10 19.66 -15.58
N ALA A 812 -25.53 18.96 -14.53
CA ALA A 812 -25.18 17.56 -14.29
C ALA A 812 -25.71 16.63 -15.38
N GLY A 813 -26.97 16.77 -15.77
CA GLY A 813 -27.57 15.98 -16.84
C GLY A 813 -26.86 16.20 -18.17
N LEU A 814 -26.60 17.47 -18.53
CA LEU A 814 -25.84 17.83 -19.73
C LEU A 814 -24.41 17.28 -19.68
N SER A 815 -23.76 17.33 -18.51
CA SER A 815 -22.39 16.84 -18.33
C SER A 815 -22.27 15.35 -18.55
N ILE A 816 -23.27 14.56 -18.13
CA ILE A 816 -23.28 13.11 -18.38
C ILE A 816 -23.53 12.82 -19.87
N LEU A 817 -24.55 13.45 -20.46
CA LEU A 817 -24.93 13.21 -21.86
C LEU A 817 -23.82 13.57 -22.87
N LEU A 818 -23.12 14.69 -22.63
CA LEU A 818 -22.02 15.16 -23.47
C LEU A 818 -20.64 14.65 -23.03
N GLY A 819 -20.57 13.89 -21.93
CA GLY A 819 -19.30 13.43 -21.37
C GLY A 819 -18.36 14.56 -20.95
N LEU A 820 -18.84 15.60 -20.27
CA LEU A 820 -18.00 16.71 -19.80
C LEU A 820 -17.18 16.26 -18.59
N GLY A 821 -15.85 16.08 -18.76
CA GLY A 821 -14.98 15.49 -17.73
C GLY A 821 -14.29 16.45 -16.75
N ASP A 822 -14.36 17.77 -16.97
CA ASP A 822 -13.59 18.79 -16.24
C ASP A 822 -14.48 19.87 -15.61
N VAL A 823 -15.71 19.54 -15.19
CA VAL A 823 -16.68 20.54 -14.68
C VAL A 823 -16.48 20.78 -13.18
N HIS A 824 -15.37 21.40 -12.78
CA HIS A 824 -15.04 21.62 -11.35
C HIS A 824 -15.31 23.05 -10.85
N ASN A 825 -15.12 23.30 -9.55
CA ASN A 825 -15.38 24.57 -8.85
C ASN A 825 -14.75 25.87 -9.43
N ARG A 826 -13.81 25.79 -10.38
CA ARG A 826 -13.23 26.95 -11.08
C ARG A 826 -13.83 27.16 -12.47
N ASN A 827 -14.50 26.14 -13.00
CA ASN A 827 -15.13 26.16 -14.33
C ASN A 827 -16.64 26.45 -14.23
N ILE A 828 -17.16 26.59 -13.00
CA ILE A 828 -18.47 27.20 -12.74
C ILE A 828 -18.24 28.52 -12.01
N VAL A 829 -18.96 29.56 -12.46
CA VAL A 829 -18.99 30.89 -11.88
C VAL A 829 -20.43 31.30 -11.66
N SER A 830 -20.75 31.81 -10.48
CA SER A 830 -22.10 32.23 -10.13
C SER A 830 -22.24 33.75 -10.20
N ARG A 831 -23.25 34.22 -10.94
CA ARG A 831 -23.64 35.65 -11.04
C ARG A 831 -25.13 35.77 -10.70
N ASN A 832 -25.46 36.55 -9.67
CA ASN A 832 -26.85 36.80 -9.22
C ASN A 832 -27.69 35.51 -9.06
N GLY A 833 -27.13 34.48 -8.42
CA GLY A 833 -27.83 33.20 -8.20
C GLY A 833 -28.05 32.36 -9.45
N VAL A 834 -27.25 32.57 -10.51
CA VAL A 834 -27.24 31.75 -11.72
C VAL A 834 -25.85 31.13 -11.92
N PRO A 835 -25.72 29.79 -12.03
CA PRO A 835 -24.44 29.14 -12.31
C PRO A 835 -24.14 29.13 -13.81
N PHE A 836 -23.00 29.71 -14.19
CA PHE A 836 -22.47 29.69 -15.56
C PHE A 836 -21.34 28.67 -15.67
N ILE A 837 -21.44 27.75 -16.63
CA ILE A 837 -20.28 26.94 -17.02
C ILE A 837 -19.41 27.82 -17.91
N VAL A 838 -18.17 28.10 -17.51
CA VAL A 838 -17.26 28.99 -18.26
C VAL A 838 -16.22 28.22 -19.08
N ASP A 839 -16.11 26.91 -18.91
CA ASP A 839 -15.17 26.06 -19.64
C ASP A 839 -15.75 24.64 -19.84
N VAL A 840 -15.79 24.17 -21.09
CA VAL A 840 -16.23 22.82 -21.49
C VAL A 840 -15.21 22.14 -22.41
N LYS A 841 -13.93 22.54 -22.32
CA LYS A 841 -12.86 22.06 -23.21
C LYS A 841 -12.66 20.56 -23.24
N ALA A 842 -13.10 19.84 -22.21
CA ALA A 842 -12.98 18.39 -22.07
C ALA A 842 -14.31 17.67 -22.37
N ALA A 843 -15.03 18.12 -23.40
CA ALA A 843 -16.26 17.49 -23.86
C ALA A 843 -15.99 16.13 -24.53
N PHE A 844 -16.99 15.26 -24.50
CA PHE A 844 -16.96 13.89 -24.99
C PHE A 844 -15.86 13.03 -24.35
N CYS A 845 -15.53 13.26 -23.08
CA CYS A 845 -14.51 12.53 -22.33
C CYS A 845 -14.84 11.03 -22.30
N PRO A 846 -13.93 10.14 -22.76
CA PRO A 846 -14.15 8.69 -22.79
C PRO A 846 -14.59 8.12 -21.43
N ASN A 847 -13.96 8.58 -20.34
CA ASN A 847 -14.26 8.09 -18.99
C ASN A 847 -15.70 8.35 -18.54
N VAL A 848 -16.27 9.50 -18.89
CA VAL A 848 -17.65 9.82 -18.52
C VAL A 848 -18.63 9.00 -19.36
N ILE A 849 -18.40 8.92 -20.68
CA ILE A 849 -19.28 8.21 -21.61
C ILE A 849 -19.28 6.70 -21.33
N LYS A 850 -18.11 6.11 -21.06
CA LYS A 850 -17.98 4.70 -20.71
C LYS A 850 -18.75 4.35 -19.42
N ALA A 851 -18.62 5.19 -18.39
CA ALA A 851 -19.37 4.99 -17.14
C ALA A 851 -20.88 5.12 -17.37
N PHE A 852 -21.29 6.11 -18.17
CA PHE A 852 -22.69 6.28 -18.56
C PHE A 852 -23.23 5.06 -19.34
N GLU A 853 -22.49 4.55 -20.33
CA GLU A 853 -22.86 3.33 -21.07
C GLU A 853 -23.00 2.12 -20.13
N SER A 854 -22.04 1.95 -19.22
CA SER A 854 -22.06 0.85 -18.23
C SER A 854 -23.28 0.93 -17.31
N GLU A 855 -23.61 2.12 -16.83
CA GLU A 855 -24.75 2.35 -15.93
C GLU A 855 -26.09 2.27 -16.64
N LEU A 856 -26.18 2.70 -17.89
CA LEU A 856 -27.41 2.56 -18.68
C LEU A 856 -27.74 1.09 -18.93
N ASN A 857 -26.71 0.26 -19.15
CA ASN A 857 -26.86 -1.19 -19.35
C ASN A 857 -27.07 -1.97 -18.05
N ASP A 858 -26.46 -1.53 -16.95
CA ASP A 858 -26.59 -2.12 -15.61
C ASP A 858 -26.75 -1.03 -14.55
N PRO A 859 -27.99 -0.53 -14.32
CA PRO A 859 -28.25 0.59 -13.41
C PRO A 859 -27.82 0.36 -11.96
N GLN A 860 -27.63 -0.89 -11.53
CA GLN A 860 -27.15 -1.21 -10.19
C GLN A 860 -25.68 -0.82 -9.99
N ARG A 861 -24.87 -0.71 -11.06
CA ARG A 861 -23.47 -0.28 -10.98
C ARG A 861 -23.31 1.12 -10.40
N ALA A 862 -24.32 1.98 -10.55
CA ALA A 862 -24.34 3.30 -9.92
C ALA A 862 -24.25 3.22 -8.37
N PHE A 863 -24.59 2.07 -7.75
CA PHE A 863 -24.52 1.84 -6.30
C PHE A 863 -23.21 1.21 -5.83
N CYS A 864 -22.52 0.48 -6.70
CA CYS A 864 -21.42 -0.41 -6.29
C CYS A 864 -20.08 0.31 -6.03
N GLY A 865 -19.95 1.62 -6.28
CA GLY A 865 -18.68 2.33 -6.08
C GLY A 865 -18.74 3.85 -6.10
N ALA A 866 -17.60 4.48 -5.79
CA ALA A 866 -17.36 5.93 -5.83
C ALA A 866 -16.91 6.43 -7.23
N ASP A 867 -17.30 5.73 -8.29
CA ASP A 867 -16.76 5.95 -9.64
C ASP A 867 -17.82 5.91 -10.76
N ASN A 868 -18.97 6.56 -10.51
CA ASN A 868 -20.09 6.65 -11.46
C ASN A 868 -19.94 7.83 -12.47
N SER A 869 -20.80 7.87 -13.48
CA SER A 869 -20.79 8.84 -14.57
C SER A 869 -20.87 10.29 -14.04
N PHE A 870 -21.72 10.54 -13.06
CA PHE A 870 -21.83 11.84 -12.37
C PHE A 870 -20.52 12.23 -11.68
N GLN A 871 -19.87 11.30 -10.97
CA GLN A 871 -18.60 11.55 -10.27
C GLN A 871 -17.45 11.85 -11.24
N ARG A 872 -17.41 11.15 -12.38
CA ARG A 872 -16.40 11.36 -13.43
C ARG A 872 -16.51 12.70 -14.16
N THR A 873 -17.62 13.44 -14.01
CA THR A 873 -17.73 14.80 -14.56
C THR A 873 -16.90 15.85 -13.82
N SER A 874 -16.41 15.52 -12.61
CA SER A 874 -15.82 16.45 -11.64
C SER A 874 -16.80 17.47 -11.02
N LEU A 875 -18.08 17.49 -11.44
CA LEU A 875 -19.12 18.37 -10.89
C LEU A 875 -19.35 18.25 -9.38
N PRO A 876 -19.23 17.06 -8.75
CA PRO A 876 -19.31 16.95 -7.29
C PRO A 876 -18.36 17.88 -6.53
N SER A 877 -17.20 18.21 -7.11
CA SER A 877 -16.24 19.14 -6.50
C SER A 877 -16.83 20.53 -6.28
N VAL A 878 -17.78 20.99 -7.11
CA VAL A 878 -18.47 22.28 -6.94
C VAL A 878 -19.27 22.33 -5.63
N LEU A 879 -19.72 21.17 -5.14
CA LEU A 879 -20.58 21.03 -3.97
C LEU A 879 -19.79 20.63 -2.71
N GLU A 880 -18.73 19.84 -2.85
CA GLU A 880 -17.93 19.32 -1.72
C GLU A 880 -16.64 20.08 -1.46
N LEU A 881 -16.00 20.62 -2.51
CA LEU A 881 -14.64 21.18 -2.47
C LEU A 881 -14.63 22.65 -2.87
N PHE A 882 -14.35 23.53 -1.91
CA PHE A 882 -14.20 24.97 -2.15
C PHE A 882 -12.74 25.43 -2.06
N HIS A 883 -11.82 24.51 -2.34
CA HIS A 883 -10.39 24.80 -2.43
C HIS A 883 -9.75 23.90 -3.49
N PHE A 884 -8.53 24.23 -3.89
CA PHE A 884 -7.70 23.37 -4.72
C PHE A 884 -6.24 23.40 -4.28
N ASN A 885 -5.54 22.32 -4.61
CA ASN A 885 -4.11 22.20 -4.38
C ASN A 885 -3.36 22.79 -5.59
N SER A 886 -2.59 23.83 -5.34
CA SER A 886 -1.56 24.33 -6.24
C SER A 886 -0.20 23.76 -5.84
N TYR A 887 0.70 23.66 -6.80
CA TYR A 887 2.05 23.16 -6.58
C TYR A 887 3.02 24.34 -6.65
N LYS A 888 3.82 24.52 -5.61
CA LYS A 888 4.80 25.61 -5.54
C LYS A 888 5.99 25.30 -6.41
N GLU A 889 6.50 26.32 -7.09
CA GLU A 889 7.79 26.21 -7.79
C GLU A 889 8.94 26.78 -6.94
N CYS A 890 8.62 27.42 -5.80
CA CYS A 890 9.54 27.77 -4.71
C CYS A 890 9.12 27.15 -3.38
N LEU A 891 10.05 26.46 -2.71
CA LEU A 891 9.87 25.90 -1.37
C LEU A 891 10.41 26.81 -0.27
N PHE A 892 10.82 28.03 -0.56
CA PHE A 892 11.29 28.97 0.46
C PHE A 892 10.31 30.13 0.66
N GLN A 893 10.18 30.56 1.90
CA GLN A 893 9.47 31.77 2.29
C GLN A 893 10.33 32.61 3.24
N LEU A 894 10.27 33.93 3.10
CA LEU A 894 10.91 34.86 4.02
C LEU A 894 9.99 35.14 5.20
N ILE A 895 10.41 34.78 6.42
CA ILE A 895 9.68 35.01 7.66
C ILE A 895 10.62 35.69 8.65
N ASN A 896 10.32 36.93 9.06
CA ASN A 896 11.12 37.71 10.02
C ASN A 896 12.62 37.83 9.70
N GLY A 897 13.00 37.84 8.41
CA GLY A 897 14.40 37.93 7.99
C GLY A 897 15.12 36.58 7.84
N GLU A 898 14.43 35.47 8.11
CA GLU A 898 14.94 34.11 7.92
C GLU A 898 14.26 33.42 6.73
N LEU A 899 15.01 32.58 6.02
CA LEU A 899 14.48 31.71 4.98
C LEU A 899 13.98 30.40 5.60
N ILE A 900 12.69 30.14 5.44
CA ILE A 900 12.01 28.95 5.96
C ILE A 900 11.54 28.09 4.79
N GLU A 901 11.77 26.78 4.89
CA GLU A 901 11.29 25.82 3.91
C GLU A 901 9.78 25.56 4.09
N MET A 902 9.07 25.49 2.98
CA MET A 902 7.62 25.38 2.87
C MET A 902 7.24 24.07 2.18
N PRO A 903 6.05 23.52 2.48
CA PRO A 903 5.56 22.34 1.78
C PRO A 903 5.37 22.60 0.27
N PRO A 904 5.53 21.57 -0.58
CA PRO A 904 5.44 21.69 -2.05
C PRO A 904 4.03 21.93 -2.57
N VAL A 905 3.01 21.79 -1.72
CA VAL A 905 1.59 21.96 -2.07
C VAL A 905 1.02 23.11 -1.25
N GLU A 906 0.27 23.98 -1.91
CA GLU A 906 -0.45 25.09 -1.31
C GLU A 906 -1.92 25.03 -1.65
N GLU A 907 -2.74 25.11 -0.61
CA GLU A 907 -4.19 25.06 -0.71
C GLU A 907 -4.76 26.47 -0.91
N ASN A 908 -5.56 26.65 -1.96
CA ASN A 908 -6.17 27.92 -2.33
C ASN A 908 -7.68 27.84 -2.24
N LEU A 909 -8.30 28.85 -1.62
CA LEU A 909 -9.76 29.01 -1.53
C LEU A 909 -10.37 29.36 -2.89
N VAL A 910 -11.54 28.82 -3.18
CA VAL A 910 -12.35 29.14 -4.38
C VAL A 910 -13.74 29.59 -3.95
N THR A 911 -14.10 30.82 -4.30
CA THR A 911 -15.39 31.44 -3.96
C THR A 911 -16.32 31.60 -5.16
N ASN A 912 -15.92 31.13 -6.34
CA ASN A 912 -16.63 31.38 -7.60
C ASN A 912 -18.11 30.93 -7.61
N ASN A 913 -18.46 29.90 -6.82
CA ASN A 913 -19.80 29.31 -6.77
C ASN A 913 -20.53 29.59 -5.46
N TRP A 914 -20.06 30.59 -4.71
CA TRP A 914 -20.56 30.88 -3.38
C TRP A 914 -21.91 31.60 -3.43
N ILE A 915 -22.94 30.95 -2.88
CA ILE A 915 -24.29 31.50 -2.67
C ILE A 915 -24.65 31.65 -1.18
N ARG A 916 -25.51 32.63 -0.86
CA ARG A 916 -26.05 32.95 0.48
C ARG A 916 -27.59 32.99 0.47
N SER A 917 -28.25 32.49 1.53
CA SER A 917 -29.71 32.63 1.77
C SER A 917 -30.01 32.84 3.25
N SER A 918 -30.88 33.80 3.58
CA SER A 918 -31.43 34.02 4.95
C SER A 918 -30.40 34.01 6.09
N GLY A 919 -29.20 34.59 5.87
CA GLY A 919 -28.09 34.60 6.85
C GLY A 919 -27.24 33.33 6.91
N SER A 920 -27.54 32.33 6.08
CA SER A 920 -26.78 31.10 5.88
C SER A 920 -26.05 31.10 4.52
N HIS A 921 -25.04 30.26 4.36
CA HIS A 921 -24.26 30.21 3.12
C HIS A 921 -23.85 28.78 2.75
N SER A 922 -23.47 28.57 1.49
CA SER A 922 -23.11 27.23 0.96
C SER A 922 -21.95 26.56 1.69
N LEU A 923 -21.01 27.31 2.27
CA LEU A 923 -19.94 26.80 3.14
C LEU A 923 -20.36 26.52 4.61
N SER A 924 -21.60 26.82 5.00
CA SER A 924 -22.04 26.72 6.39
C SER A 924 -22.14 25.25 6.82
N LYS A 925 -21.75 24.96 8.07
CA LYS A 925 -21.88 23.63 8.66
C LYS A 925 -23.25 23.36 9.31
N SER A 926 -24.18 24.31 9.26
CA SER A 926 -25.54 24.14 9.80
C SER A 926 -26.29 23.05 9.03
N LYS A 927 -26.69 21.97 9.71
CA LYS A 927 -27.49 20.89 9.09
C LYS A 927 -29.00 21.22 9.13
N PRO A 928 -29.77 20.92 8.07
CA PRO A 928 -29.31 20.42 6.77
C PRO A 928 -28.52 21.48 6.00
N PHE A 929 -27.41 21.09 5.36
CA PHE A 929 -26.61 22.02 4.54
C PHE A 929 -27.47 22.54 3.37
N LEU A 930 -27.13 23.72 2.85
CA LEU A 930 -27.85 24.34 1.75
C LEU A 930 -28.00 23.38 0.55
N CYS A 931 -26.96 22.61 0.21
CA CYS A 931 -27.02 21.60 -0.86
C CYS A 931 -28.03 20.47 -0.58
N GLY A 932 -28.14 20.00 0.67
CA GLY A 932 -29.08 18.95 1.06
C GLY A 932 -30.53 19.44 1.03
N GLN A 933 -30.79 20.68 1.48
CA GLN A 933 -32.13 21.27 1.48
C GLN A 933 -32.75 21.31 0.07
N TYR A 934 -31.92 21.52 -0.96
CA TYR A 934 -32.36 21.65 -2.35
C TYR A 934 -32.03 20.42 -3.22
N ALA A 935 -31.76 19.26 -2.62
CA ALA A 935 -31.47 18.03 -3.35
C ALA A 935 -32.59 17.61 -4.33
N ASN A 936 -33.86 17.84 -3.97
CA ASN A 936 -35.01 17.59 -4.86
C ASN A 936 -35.00 18.50 -6.10
N ALA A 937 -34.58 19.76 -5.95
CA ALA A 937 -34.50 20.70 -7.06
C ALA A 937 -33.39 20.29 -8.03
N PHE A 938 -32.24 19.86 -7.50
CA PHE A 938 -31.15 19.29 -8.28
C PHE A 938 -31.58 18.04 -9.06
N GLU A 939 -32.20 17.07 -8.39
CA GLU A 939 -32.75 15.86 -9.02
C GLU A 939 -33.71 16.19 -10.16
N LYS A 940 -34.64 17.13 -9.93
CA LYS A 940 -35.59 17.57 -10.95
C LYS A 940 -34.88 18.13 -12.18
N GLY A 941 -33.87 18.99 -11.98
CA GLY A 941 -33.08 19.55 -13.08
C GLY A 941 -32.37 18.47 -13.90
N LEU A 942 -31.72 17.52 -13.23
CA LEU A 942 -31.01 16.41 -13.86
C LEU A 942 -31.96 15.57 -14.72
N ALA A 943 -33.07 15.10 -14.15
CA ALA A 943 -34.03 14.25 -14.84
C ALA A 943 -34.72 14.97 -16.02
N SER A 944 -35.02 16.27 -15.88
CA SER A 944 -35.65 17.05 -16.96
C SER A 944 -34.80 17.10 -18.22
N VAL A 945 -33.46 17.15 -18.12
CA VAL A 945 -32.57 17.18 -19.30
C VAL A 945 -32.63 15.88 -20.08
N PHE A 946 -32.54 14.74 -19.41
CA PHE A 946 -32.62 13.42 -20.07
C PHE A 946 -33.96 13.26 -20.81
N ARG A 947 -35.07 13.61 -20.14
CA ARG A 947 -36.40 13.53 -20.76
C ARG A 947 -36.56 14.46 -21.95
N ALA A 948 -36.10 15.71 -21.84
CA ALA A 948 -36.14 16.67 -22.95
C ALA A 948 -35.31 16.19 -24.15
N VAL A 949 -34.08 15.73 -23.91
CA VAL A 949 -33.18 15.26 -24.97
C VAL A 949 -33.73 14.00 -25.66
N VAL A 950 -34.32 13.06 -24.91
CA VAL A 950 -34.93 11.86 -25.48
C VAL A 950 -36.14 12.18 -26.36
N VAL A 951 -37.00 13.12 -25.94
CA VAL A 951 -38.16 13.57 -26.74
C VAL A 951 -37.70 14.23 -28.05
N HIS A 952 -36.58 14.95 -28.03
CA HIS A 952 -36.03 15.67 -29.17
C HIS A 952 -34.79 14.97 -29.79
N CYS A 953 -34.75 13.63 -29.74
CA CYS A 953 -33.58 12.83 -30.12
C CYS A 953 -33.01 13.16 -31.52
N ASP A 954 -33.86 13.37 -32.52
CA ASP A 954 -33.43 13.68 -33.90
C ASP A 954 -32.71 15.04 -33.99
N GLU A 955 -33.25 16.07 -33.33
CA GLU A 955 -32.60 17.39 -33.27
C GLU A 955 -31.31 17.32 -32.45
N TRP A 956 -31.31 16.57 -31.33
CA TRP A 956 -30.11 16.33 -30.53
C TRP A 956 -28.99 15.67 -31.35
N TYR A 957 -29.32 14.65 -32.16
CA TYR A 957 -28.38 14.02 -33.07
C TYR A 957 -27.75 15.03 -34.05
N LEU A 958 -28.54 15.93 -34.64
CA LEU A 958 -28.03 16.96 -35.54
C LEU A 958 -27.08 17.93 -34.82
N LEU A 959 -27.41 18.33 -33.59
CA LEU A 959 -26.56 19.20 -32.77
C LEU A 959 -25.22 18.53 -32.43
N LEU A 960 -25.22 17.24 -32.07
CA LEU A 960 -23.99 16.49 -31.80
C LEU A 960 -23.15 16.32 -33.06
N LYS A 961 -23.79 16.07 -34.22
CA LYS A 961 -23.08 15.94 -35.50
C LYS A 961 -22.32 17.22 -35.86
N ASN A 962 -22.84 18.39 -35.49
CA ASN A 962 -22.15 19.67 -35.68
C ASN A 962 -20.88 19.81 -34.82
N CYS A 963 -20.72 19.01 -33.77
CA CYS A 963 -19.49 18.97 -32.97
C CYS A 963 -18.35 18.18 -33.64
N LYS A 964 -18.64 17.38 -34.67
CA LYS A 964 -17.64 16.53 -35.33
C LYS A 964 -16.51 17.37 -35.93
N GLY A 965 -15.26 16.97 -35.66
CA GLY A 965 -14.06 17.66 -36.13
C GLY A 965 -13.63 18.86 -35.27
N MET A 966 -14.42 19.27 -34.26
CA MET A 966 -13.99 20.30 -33.32
C MET A 966 -12.90 19.73 -32.38
N SER A 967 -11.94 20.58 -32.01
CA SER A 967 -10.84 20.21 -31.13
C SER A 967 -11.25 20.31 -29.66
N VAL A 968 -11.00 19.26 -28.89
CA VAL A 968 -11.19 19.21 -27.42
C VAL A 968 -9.91 18.81 -26.70
N CYS A 969 -9.78 19.24 -25.45
CA CYS A 969 -8.75 18.76 -24.53
C CYS A 969 -9.04 17.30 -24.18
N HIS A 970 -8.05 16.43 -24.39
CA HIS A 970 -8.10 15.07 -23.91
C HIS A 970 -7.57 15.01 -22.49
N LEU A 971 -8.37 14.57 -21.52
CA LEU A 971 -7.93 14.33 -20.15
C LEU A 971 -7.29 12.95 -20.07
N GLN A 972 -5.97 12.92 -19.90
CA GLN A 972 -5.23 11.66 -19.85
C GLN A 972 -5.48 10.93 -18.54
N GLN A 973 -5.45 9.61 -18.60
CA GLN A 973 -5.50 8.74 -17.44
C GLN A 973 -4.06 8.46 -17.02
N TYR A 974 -3.62 9.05 -15.90
CA TYR A 974 -2.39 8.71 -15.19
C TYR A 974 -2.41 9.40 -13.83
N ASP A 975 -1.50 9.03 -12.92
CA ASP A 975 -1.35 9.71 -11.63
C ASP A 975 -0.87 11.16 -11.82
N ARG A 976 -1.83 12.09 -11.88
CA ARG A 976 -1.58 13.53 -12.02
C ARG A 976 -0.82 14.08 -10.82
N GLN A 977 -1.06 13.59 -9.60
CA GLN A 977 -0.36 14.08 -8.41
C GLN A 977 1.12 13.73 -8.48
N PHE A 978 1.45 12.51 -8.92
CA PHE A 978 2.81 12.10 -9.17
C PHE A 978 3.48 12.97 -10.25
N PHE A 979 2.82 13.19 -11.39
CA PHE A 979 3.33 14.06 -12.45
C PHE A 979 3.66 15.47 -11.92
N TRP A 980 2.74 16.09 -11.19
CA TRP A 980 2.94 17.42 -10.62
C TRP A 980 4.05 17.46 -9.58
N ARG A 981 4.19 16.42 -8.75
CA ARG A 981 5.32 16.30 -7.82
C ARG A 981 6.66 16.26 -8.54
N GLN A 982 6.75 15.50 -9.64
CA GLN A 982 7.99 15.47 -10.45
C GLN A 982 8.26 16.82 -11.11
N LYS A 983 7.21 17.56 -11.49
CA LYS A 983 7.35 18.94 -11.96
C LYS A 983 7.88 19.86 -10.87
N VAL A 984 7.37 19.79 -9.64
CA VAL A 984 7.91 20.57 -8.51
C VAL A 984 9.38 20.25 -8.31
N ASN A 985 9.74 18.96 -8.26
CA ASN A 985 11.12 18.52 -8.10
C ASN A 985 12.05 19.09 -9.18
N LEU A 986 11.59 19.23 -10.43
CA LEU A 986 12.38 19.86 -11.49
C LEU A 986 12.82 21.30 -11.13
N TRP A 987 11.94 22.05 -10.47
CA TRP A 987 12.16 23.44 -10.08
C TRP A 987 12.84 23.60 -8.72
N THR A 988 12.65 22.67 -7.80
CA THR A 988 13.02 22.84 -6.38
C THR A 988 14.15 21.92 -5.92
N PHE A 989 14.43 20.82 -6.63
CA PHE A 989 15.52 19.92 -6.26
C PHE A 989 16.87 20.42 -6.78
N HIS A 990 17.71 20.89 -5.86
CA HIS A 990 19.05 21.39 -6.15
C HIS A 990 19.92 20.38 -6.93
N GLY A 991 19.80 19.08 -6.67
CA GLY A 991 20.62 18.06 -7.32
C GLY A 991 20.48 18.00 -8.84
N PHE A 992 19.36 18.46 -9.42
CA PHE A 992 19.21 18.52 -10.88
C PHE A 992 20.04 19.61 -11.55
N GLN A 993 20.52 20.61 -10.80
CA GLN A 993 21.42 21.64 -11.34
C GLN A 993 22.76 21.03 -11.80
N GLU A 994 23.13 19.87 -11.25
CA GLU A 994 24.32 19.12 -11.64
C GLU A 994 24.09 18.17 -12.81
N PHE A 995 22.86 17.95 -13.26
CA PHE A 995 22.57 17.00 -14.33
C PHE A 995 22.92 17.61 -15.70
N SER A 996 23.52 16.81 -16.59
CA SER A 996 23.58 17.19 -18.01
C SER A 996 22.18 17.08 -18.62
N GLU A 997 21.93 17.74 -19.75
CA GLU A 997 20.65 17.65 -20.45
C GLU A 997 20.28 16.19 -20.77
N ASN A 998 21.25 15.39 -21.23
CA ASN A 998 21.04 13.97 -21.53
C ASN A 998 20.70 13.16 -20.28
N ARG A 999 21.37 13.40 -19.15
CA ARG A 999 21.08 12.72 -17.88
C ARG A 999 19.70 13.09 -17.36
N LEU A 1000 19.35 14.38 -17.42
CA LEU A 1000 18.03 14.89 -17.02
C LEU A 1000 16.91 14.30 -17.88
N ARG A 1001 17.12 14.25 -19.21
CA ARG A 1001 16.21 13.59 -20.14
C ARG A 1001 16.05 12.11 -19.82
N ALA A 1002 17.14 11.38 -19.62
CA ALA A 1002 17.09 9.96 -19.27
C ALA A 1002 16.34 9.70 -17.95
N TYR A 1003 16.54 10.57 -16.94
CA TYR A 1003 15.80 10.52 -15.67
C TYR A 1003 14.30 10.64 -15.92
N PHE A 1004 13.85 11.73 -16.55
CA PHE A 1004 12.42 11.98 -16.74
C PHE A 1004 11.79 11.01 -17.74
N SER A 1005 12.50 10.56 -18.79
CA SER A 1005 12.00 9.51 -19.68
C SER A 1005 11.68 8.23 -18.93
N ARG A 1006 12.55 7.79 -18.01
CA ARG A 1006 12.27 6.59 -17.21
C ARG A 1006 11.08 6.79 -16.26
N VAL A 1007 10.97 7.97 -15.64
CA VAL A 1007 9.88 8.29 -14.71
C VAL A 1007 8.53 8.41 -15.43
N MET A 1008 8.47 9.12 -16.56
CA MET A 1008 7.25 9.29 -17.35
C MET A 1008 6.83 7.99 -18.05
N ASN A 1009 7.79 7.19 -18.57
CA ASN A 1009 7.47 5.87 -19.13
C ASN A 1009 6.82 4.97 -18.09
N ARG A 1010 7.35 4.93 -16.85
CA ARG A 1010 6.76 4.15 -15.76
C ARG A 1010 5.37 4.67 -15.38
N LEU A 1011 5.19 6.00 -15.31
CA LEU A 1011 3.89 6.61 -15.04
C LEU A 1011 2.84 6.17 -16.07
N CYS A 1012 3.17 6.29 -17.36
CA CYS A 1012 2.27 5.92 -18.45
C CYS A 1012 2.02 4.41 -18.53
N GLN A 1013 3.04 3.58 -18.34
CA GLN A 1013 2.89 2.12 -18.33
C GLN A 1013 2.05 1.66 -17.14
N GLY A 1014 2.24 2.24 -15.95
CA GLY A 1014 1.43 1.95 -14.78
C GLY A 1014 -0.06 2.17 -15.04
N GLU A 1015 -0.40 3.19 -15.82
CA GLU A 1015 -1.79 3.38 -16.28
C GLU A 1015 -2.26 2.25 -17.18
N GLU A 1016 -1.49 1.88 -18.21
CA GLU A 1016 -1.88 0.79 -19.12
C GLU A 1016 -2.09 -0.53 -18.36
N GLU A 1017 -1.35 -0.75 -17.26
CA GLU A 1017 -1.57 -1.89 -16.36
C GLU A 1017 -2.90 -1.81 -15.61
N VAL A 1018 -3.28 -0.62 -15.13
CA VAL A 1018 -4.60 -0.38 -14.50
C VAL A 1018 -5.73 -0.63 -15.49
N GLN A 1019 -5.52 -0.22 -16.75
CA GLN A 1019 -6.49 -0.42 -17.84
C GLN A 1019 -6.60 -1.88 -18.33
N ARG A 1020 -5.75 -2.84 -17.90
CA ARG A 1020 -5.85 -4.25 -18.36
C ARG A 1020 -7.18 -4.94 -18.04
N TRP A 1021 -7.90 -4.41 -17.06
CA TRP A 1021 -9.20 -4.93 -16.62
C TRP A 1021 -10.37 -4.17 -17.27
N VAL A 1022 -10.09 -3.20 -18.14
CA VAL A 1022 -11.07 -2.44 -18.91
C VAL A 1022 -11.43 -3.20 -20.19
N GLU A 1023 -12.67 -3.03 -20.65
CA GLU A 1023 -13.11 -3.48 -21.98
C GLU A 1023 -12.13 -3.01 -23.07
N PRO A 1024 -11.60 -3.90 -23.93
CA PRO A 1024 -10.50 -3.58 -24.85
C PRO A 1024 -10.74 -2.38 -25.77
N GLU A 1025 -12.00 -2.07 -26.11
CA GLU A 1025 -12.37 -0.93 -26.95
C GLU A 1025 -12.12 0.43 -26.29
N TRP A 1026 -12.14 0.50 -24.95
CA TRP A 1026 -11.90 1.71 -24.17
C TRP A 1026 -10.43 1.87 -23.74
N PHE A 1027 -9.53 1.01 -24.20
CA PHE A 1027 -8.11 1.08 -23.88
C PHE A 1027 -7.44 2.29 -24.55
N GLU A 1028 -6.73 3.08 -23.74
CA GLU A 1028 -5.96 4.24 -24.16
C GLU A 1028 -4.46 3.96 -23.97
N PRO A 1029 -3.64 3.94 -25.05
CA PRO A 1029 -2.22 3.59 -25.00
C PRO A 1029 -1.38 4.74 -24.42
N ALA A 1030 -1.48 4.96 -23.11
CA ALA A 1030 -0.84 6.07 -22.40
C ALA A 1030 0.68 6.15 -22.61
N ALA A 1031 1.36 5.03 -22.92
CA ALA A 1031 2.79 5.01 -23.24
C ALA A 1031 3.15 5.91 -24.43
N HIS A 1032 2.22 6.09 -25.39
CA HIS A 1032 2.43 6.99 -26.54
C HIS A 1032 2.60 8.46 -26.10
N LEU A 1033 2.10 8.84 -24.93
CA LEU A 1033 2.13 10.22 -24.42
C LEU A 1033 3.47 10.58 -23.75
N SER A 1034 4.25 9.58 -23.31
CA SER A 1034 5.40 9.78 -22.43
C SER A 1034 6.47 10.72 -23.00
N ASP A 1035 6.86 10.55 -24.27
CA ASP A 1035 7.89 11.39 -24.88
C ASP A 1035 7.51 12.88 -24.93
N GLU A 1036 6.22 13.15 -25.10
CA GLU A 1036 5.71 14.52 -25.10
C GLU A 1036 5.61 15.09 -23.69
N LEU A 1037 5.25 14.28 -22.69
CA LEU A 1037 5.31 14.66 -21.27
C LEU A 1037 6.74 15.01 -20.83
N VAL A 1038 7.74 14.24 -21.25
CA VAL A 1038 9.16 14.52 -20.97
C VAL A 1038 9.59 15.81 -21.66
N ARG A 1039 9.22 15.99 -22.94
CA ARG A 1039 9.55 17.21 -23.69
C ARG A 1039 8.99 18.45 -22.99
N SER A 1040 7.72 18.46 -22.62
CA SER A 1040 7.08 19.62 -21.99
C SER A 1040 7.64 19.90 -20.60
N MET A 1041 7.84 18.86 -19.79
CA MET A 1041 8.45 18.97 -18.47
C MET A 1041 9.83 19.65 -18.57
N LEU A 1042 10.69 19.19 -19.48
CA LEU A 1042 12.02 19.76 -19.67
C LEU A 1042 12.03 21.16 -20.30
N SER A 1043 10.96 21.59 -20.96
CA SER A 1043 10.78 22.98 -21.42
C SER A 1043 10.17 23.90 -20.36
N GLY A 1044 9.86 23.38 -19.17
CA GLY A 1044 9.18 24.14 -18.11
C GLY A 1044 7.72 24.45 -18.45
N SER A 1045 7.13 23.69 -19.40
CA SER A 1045 5.74 23.82 -19.81
C SER A 1045 4.90 22.61 -19.38
N ILE A 1046 3.59 22.70 -19.56
CA ILE A 1046 2.64 21.60 -19.36
C ILE A 1046 2.21 21.14 -20.75
N SER A 1047 2.12 19.84 -21.00
CA SER A 1047 1.48 19.35 -22.23
C SER A 1047 -0.03 19.39 -22.05
N GLU A 1048 -0.72 20.09 -22.93
CA GLU A 1048 -2.14 19.85 -23.17
C GLU A 1048 -2.26 18.93 -24.39
N PHE A 1049 -2.80 17.74 -24.17
CA PHE A 1049 -3.13 16.83 -25.26
C PHE A 1049 -4.54 17.14 -25.75
N ARG A 1050 -4.71 17.07 -27.07
CA ARG A 1050 -5.96 17.38 -27.75
C ARG A 1050 -6.36 16.26 -28.67
N ARG A 1051 -7.64 16.23 -29.02
CA ARG A 1051 -8.21 15.33 -30.01
C ARG A 1051 -9.33 16.03 -30.76
N GLU A 1052 -9.62 15.57 -31.96
CA GLU A 1052 -10.81 15.99 -32.69
C GLU A 1052 -11.98 15.08 -32.31
N ILE A 1053 -13.16 15.67 -32.09
CA ILE A 1053 -14.38 14.90 -31.82
C ILE A 1053 -14.71 14.05 -33.06
N GLY A 1054 -14.83 12.73 -32.89
CA GLY A 1054 -15.01 11.79 -33.99
C GLY A 1054 -13.71 11.28 -34.62
N GLY A 1055 -12.55 11.72 -34.14
CA GLY A 1055 -11.24 11.23 -34.57
C GLY A 1055 -10.65 10.18 -33.62
N SER A 1056 -9.74 9.35 -34.14
CA SER A 1056 -8.97 8.36 -33.37
C SER A 1056 -7.64 8.90 -32.86
N GLU A 1057 -7.23 10.09 -33.30
CA GLU A 1057 -5.91 10.65 -33.04
C GLU A 1057 -5.85 11.49 -31.76
N VAL A 1058 -4.68 11.47 -31.10
CA VAL A 1058 -4.31 12.41 -30.06
C VAL A 1058 -3.08 13.20 -30.50
N PHE A 1059 -3.10 14.51 -30.28
CA PHE A 1059 -2.05 15.41 -30.73
C PHE A 1059 -1.68 16.44 -29.66
N SER A 1060 -0.50 17.03 -29.78
CA SER A 1060 -0.10 18.21 -29.02
C SER A 1060 0.10 19.39 -29.96
N GLU A 1061 -0.23 20.59 -29.49
CA GLU A 1061 0.09 21.84 -30.17
C GLU A 1061 1.46 22.32 -29.67
N SER A 1062 2.53 21.92 -30.37
CA SER A 1062 3.89 22.33 -30.02
C SER A 1062 4.36 23.47 -30.94
N PHE A 1063 4.79 24.59 -30.35
CA PHE A 1063 5.28 25.75 -31.11
C PHE A 1063 6.81 25.78 -31.15
N HIS A 1064 7.39 24.89 -31.96
CA HIS A 1064 8.75 25.05 -32.47
C HIS A 1064 8.69 25.26 -33.99
N ARG A 1065 8.92 26.52 -34.42
CA ARG A 1065 9.00 26.98 -35.83
C ARG A 1065 7.67 26.98 -36.62
N GLY A 1066 6.65 27.68 -36.12
CA GLY A 1066 5.31 27.76 -36.74
C GLY A 1066 4.33 26.83 -36.03
N SER A 1067 3.02 27.07 -36.16
CA SER A 1067 2.03 26.14 -35.60
C SER A 1067 2.07 24.86 -36.41
N TYR A 1068 2.55 23.78 -35.81
CA TYR A 1068 2.41 22.44 -36.38
C TYR A 1068 1.70 21.60 -35.33
N ARG A 1069 0.48 21.18 -35.67
CA ARG A 1069 -0.21 20.08 -35.02
C ARG A 1069 0.74 18.89 -35.05
N LYS A 1070 1.20 18.44 -33.87
CA LYS A 1070 2.07 17.28 -33.76
C LYS A 1070 1.22 16.10 -33.32
N VAL A 1071 0.92 15.21 -34.25
CA VAL A 1071 0.23 13.97 -33.91
C VAL A 1071 1.15 13.12 -33.03
N ILE A 1072 0.63 12.68 -31.90
CA ILE A 1072 1.34 11.83 -30.93
C ILE A 1072 1.01 10.37 -31.20
N SER A 1073 -0.25 10.08 -31.53
CA SER A 1073 -0.71 8.75 -31.93
C SER A 1073 -1.94 8.86 -32.82
N ASP A 1074 -1.92 8.22 -34.00
CA ASP A 1074 -3.01 8.28 -35.00
C ASP A 1074 -4.20 7.38 -34.62
N ASN A 1075 -3.95 6.32 -33.83
CA ASN A 1075 -4.95 5.34 -33.37
C ASN A 1075 -4.93 5.23 -31.83
N TYR A 1076 -5.06 6.37 -31.16
CA TYR A 1076 -5.10 6.41 -29.70
C TYR A 1076 -6.47 5.99 -29.15
N PHE A 1077 -7.55 6.40 -29.82
CA PHE A 1077 -8.91 6.01 -29.44
C PHE A 1077 -9.43 4.97 -30.43
N SER A 1078 -9.86 3.81 -29.91
CA SER A 1078 -10.55 2.79 -30.70
C SER A 1078 -12.06 3.05 -30.79
N VAL A 1079 -12.60 3.85 -29.86
CA VAL A 1079 -14.01 4.21 -29.77
C VAL A 1079 -14.21 5.66 -30.19
N ASP A 1080 -15.14 5.86 -31.14
CA ASP A 1080 -15.69 7.17 -31.40
C ASP A 1080 -16.74 7.53 -30.33
N THR A 1081 -16.30 8.33 -29.36
CA THR A 1081 -17.13 8.86 -28.28
C THR A 1081 -18.33 9.66 -28.75
N LEU A 1082 -18.24 10.35 -29.90
CA LEU A 1082 -19.38 11.10 -30.45
C LEU A 1082 -20.47 10.12 -30.88
N SER A 1083 -20.09 9.11 -31.66
CA SER A 1083 -21.01 8.05 -32.10
C SER A 1083 -21.61 7.30 -30.91
N LYS A 1084 -20.81 6.96 -29.88
CA LYS A 1084 -21.34 6.35 -28.65
C LYS A 1084 -22.35 7.25 -27.93
N SER A 1085 -22.07 8.54 -27.74
CA SER A 1085 -23.02 9.48 -27.13
C SER A 1085 -24.34 9.57 -27.90
N ILE A 1086 -24.29 9.54 -29.23
CA ILE A 1086 -25.48 9.50 -30.09
C ILE A 1086 -26.26 8.20 -29.87
N CYS A 1087 -25.58 7.05 -29.93
CA CYS A 1087 -26.22 5.73 -29.77
C CYS A 1087 -26.87 5.57 -28.38
N LEU A 1088 -26.26 6.08 -27.32
CA LEU A 1088 -26.84 6.02 -25.97
C LEU A 1088 -28.15 6.78 -25.87
N VAL A 1089 -28.26 7.96 -26.50
CA VAL A 1089 -29.51 8.73 -26.53
C VAL A 1089 -30.56 8.06 -27.41
N GLN A 1090 -30.16 7.50 -28.55
CA GLN A 1090 -31.06 6.72 -29.42
C GLN A 1090 -31.61 5.49 -28.70
N ASP A 1091 -30.77 4.73 -28.01
CA ASP A 1091 -31.20 3.58 -27.21
C ASP A 1091 -32.20 3.98 -26.11
N MET A 1092 -31.97 5.12 -25.44
CA MET A 1092 -32.94 5.66 -24.48
C MET A 1092 -34.26 6.09 -25.13
N ALA A 1093 -34.24 6.61 -26.37
CA ALA A 1093 -35.44 7.00 -27.10
C ALA A 1093 -36.25 5.80 -27.63
N GLU A 1094 -35.55 4.75 -28.08
CA GLU A 1094 -36.16 3.48 -28.49
C GLU A 1094 -36.67 2.67 -27.29
N ASN A 1095 -35.99 2.79 -26.14
CA ASN A 1095 -36.31 2.10 -24.89
C ASN A 1095 -36.53 3.06 -23.71
N PRO A 1096 -37.63 3.85 -23.66
CA PRO A 1096 -37.85 4.84 -22.60
C PRO A 1096 -37.86 4.25 -21.17
N GLN A 1097 -38.25 2.98 -21.01
CA GLN A 1097 -38.20 2.28 -19.73
C GLN A 1097 -36.77 2.11 -19.20
N LYS A 1098 -35.79 1.91 -20.09
CA LYS A 1098 -34.37 1.78 -19.74
C LYS A 1098 -33.84 3.10 -19.17
N MET A 1099 -34.21 4.22 -19.81
CA MET A 1099 -33.90 5.56 -19.34
C MET A 1099 -34.53 5.86 -17.97
N GLU A 1100 -35.82 5.58 -17.78
CA GLU A 1100 -36.48 5.83 -16.49
C GLU A 1100 -35.90 4.94 -15.36
N CYS A 1101 -35.50 3.71 -15.66
CA CYS A 1101 -34.80 2.83 -14.73
C CYS A 1101 -33.44 3.42 -14.32
N TYR A 1102 -32.62 3.80 -15.31
CA TYR A 1102 -31.34 4.46 -15.07
C TYR A 1102 -31.49 5.76 -14.25
N LEU A 1103 -32.43 6.63 -14.62
CA LEU A 1103 -32.69 7.87 -13.89
C LEU A 1103 -33.11 7.61 -12.45
N THR A 1104 -34.03 6.67 -12.23
CA THR A 1104 -34.51 6.32 -10.88
C THR A 1104 -33.34 5.94 -9.96
N PHE A 1105 -32.42 5.12 -10.47
CA PHE A 1105 -31.26 4.68 -9.71
C PHE A 1105 -30.21 5.78 -9.54
N LEU A 1106 -29.85 6.49 -10.61
CA LEU A 1106 -28.88 7.59 -10.54
C LEU A 1106 -29.37 8.71 -9.63
N THR A 1107 -30.61 9.18 -9.77
CA THR A 1107 -31.12 10.28 -8.96
C THR A 1107 -31.27 9.86 -7.50
N ALA A 1108 -31.66 8.63 -7.21
CA ALA A 1108 -31.67 8.11 -5.84
C ALA A 1108 -30.27 8.18 -5.19
N VAL A 1109 -29.23 7.72 -5.90
CA VAL A 1109 -27.84 7.76 -5.41
C VAL A 1109 -27.37 9.20 -5.22
N VAL A 1110 -27.55 10.07 -6.22
CA VAL A 1110 -27.10 11.47 -6.16
C VAL A 1110 -27.85 12.23 -5.06
N LYS A 1111 -29.16 12.03 -4.94
CA LYS A 1111 -29.98 12.65 -3.89
C LYS A 1111 -29.56 12.18 -2.51
N GLN A 1112 -29.37 10.87 -2.31
CA GLN A 1112 -28.90 10.35 -1.03
C GLN A 1112 -27.51 10.91 -0.70
N TRP A 1113 -26.61 10.98 -1.69
CA TRP A 1113 -25.31 11.61 -1.52
C TRP A 1113 -25.43 13.08 -1.10
N LEU A 1114 -26.26 13.90 -1.78
CA LEU A 1114 -26.52 15.30 -1.43
C LEU A 1114 -27.09 15.49 -0.01
N LEU A 1115 -27.97 14.58 0.43
CA LEU A 1115 -28.65 14.65 1.73
C LEU A 1115 -27.76 14.18 2.90
N GLU A 1116 -27.05 13.07 2.71
CA GLU A 1116 -26.41 12.33 3.80
C GLU A 1116 -24.87 12.44 3.81
N LYS A 1117 -24.25 12.65 2.63
CA LYS A 1117 -22.79 12.51 2.47
C LYS A 1117 -22.09 13.81 2.08
N VAL A 1118 -22.77 14.73 1.39
CA VAL A 1118 -22.19 16.02 1.01
C VAL A 1118 -22.00 16.87 2.24
N VAL A 1119 -20.74 17.21 2.50
CA VAL A 1119 -20.35 18.19 3.50
C VAL A 1119 -19.57 19.27 2.75
N PRO A 1120 -20.16 20.46 2.53
CA PRO A 1120 -19.44 21.55 1.88
C PRO A 1120 -18.16 21.86 2.65
N GLY A 1121 -17.02 21.80 1.97
CA GLY A 1121 -15.72 21.96 2.62
C GLY A 1121 -15.35 20.81 3.58
N LYS A 1122 -15.82 19.57 3.34
CA LYS A 1122 -15.42 18.41 4.15
C LYS A 1122 -13.91 18.23 4.24
N ASN A 1123 -13.25 18.40 3.10
CA ASN A 1123 -11.80 18.29 2.97
C ASN A 1123 -11.13 19.66 3.14
N PHE A 1124 -11.86 20.65 3.67
CA PHE A 1124 -11.34 22.01 3.80
C PHE A 1124 -10.27 22.06 4.90
N PRO A 1125 -9.04 22.46 4.57
CA PRO A 1125 -7.94 22.55 5.52
C PRO A 1125 -8.25 23.50 6.68
N GLU A 1126 -7.80 23.16 7.89
CA GLU A 1126 -8.02 24.00 9.08
C GLU A 1126 -7.49 25.42 8.90
N ALA A 1127 -6.31 25.56 8.28
CA ALA A 1127 -5.65 26.84 8.04
C ALA A 1127 -6.46 27.79 7.14
N LEU A 1128 -7.28 27.26 6.23
CA LEU A 1128 -8.12 28.08 5.35
C LEU A 1128 -9.42 28.53 6.03
N LYS A 1129 -9.87 27.87 7.11
CA LYS A 1129 -11.15 28.20 7.77
C LYS A 1129 -11.19 29.63 8.30
N TYR A 1130 -10.05 30.16 8.73
CA TYR A 1130 -9.91 31.54 9.22
C TYR A 1130 -9.92 32.60 8.11
N LYS A 1131 -9.78 32.17 6.84
CA LYS A 1131 -9.89 33.06 5.65
C LYS A 1131 -11.31 33.10 5.09
N LEU A 1132 -12.23 32.32 5.65
CA LEU A 1132 -13.64 32.41 5.30
C LEU A 1132 -14.19 33.72 5.85
N PRO A 1133 -14.97 34.49 5.08
CA PRO A 1133 -15.59 35.69 5.60
C PRO A 1133 -16.57 35.35 6.73
N GLU A 1134 -16.63 36.23 7.73
CA GLU A 1134 -17.55 36.12 8.87
C GLU A 1134 -19.03 36.06 8.46
#